data_AF-A0A2U2BCY8-F1
#
_entry.id   AF-A0A2U2BCY8-F1
#
_cell.length_a   1.000
_cell.length_b   1.000
_cell.length_c   1.000
_cell.angle_alpha   90.00
_cell.angle_beta   90.00
_cell.angle_gamma   90.00
#
_symmetry.space_group_name_H-M   'P 1'
#
loop_
_entity.id
_entity.type
_entity.pdbx_description
1 polymer ?
#
loop_
_entity_poly.entity_id
_entity_poly.type
_entity_poly.pdbx_seq_one_letter_code
_entity_poly.pdbx_strand_id
1 'polypeptide(L)'
;MRIITFLLLLIFASPVFSQTTEQIKLPGFGEIPVTKTGDLYSVKLRNYGTFDFKGSINPLELESTVTIGQMSKLPGYEIYKNLGLEDITLNLSGDGFIFEANADTRKNLATLCDAFNITAPFIKIKAKIARDGFATQGALSFEDDPIEVIIIPSQGTKYSLVELELGAKIGISMPGAEDEGDDSASGTRGNQGKGGGKLFDISPEIGVKTTMGIQPTKWDPDLETVVAFSYNLVTQEITGSGSMVGEWSNPFNLSKFLAPETIVLADAAIEMGYIPGSPTPTNIGFHFGRARLFGLEYTVAMSMAPADKQIAVKAGRPKMTMNQFTDMLQSFKLNVPDIFPDEIYIEDVEITMAPAGAEIGEFELDDGLRFKGVANFRNTFKGDINFIASVSQGFFLDYNIDADFKRMLMNELRKVKPLAPVMDRALSTLQVRKVNLHLEANREDLKLAGKTHVKFEVFDKTFEFDVEGQLDPQKIAEKAIDKIVEEGEVLQMANKVRDVVGGASKKAYGIASNAFNDARKELGTVARHTHGKEAAESAVGFLKTAITERKLDWENKSKTKCDKECVPRLARNMADPMLRGTNNSVSSFYNEVMPSLRRVVGDNESETKEMRKKIIWNDWKKLAQKIDKDWASIIKDDTYIRFYIKPSSATNGGHIYRRLVRKERDEHKKFRLSIWEKMLTEVDRSNELYNVYRIYSVADEDKSWDIPGLHFNARTKGGKLNLYKDDNGADRFIKVIDSDNDGVVMFQPQHSDCVVDVTGGSSATGNHMQLWHQNNTASQRFKLIEVPGKIDTYFIETKDGLYLTSGRTITQETPTKTENQMWYFEKAYTSEMDPPKSDKYRIRSMAGKKLYIDVPGRGEGIDGKDAYLQLWSMDSGPDRTIQISNEKDGNLFTLQPLHGKWVFDVEGYSHSKGARIQLYDKNKTPNQFFEFVYAGAPMVYQIRCFHSGKFLDASAGGINQNGCKVQQWAGHNGDNQKWKLESVGPHWAAPPKDQAFFIRPAYSKKYWDLGGDGAETNKKGKRFKLWTLNGGGDRKFKFKPTGDHSWLNIQVQNGGRQVDCKGGKVKSNGTPLHLWDAHGGDSQKFAIKPTGPNTFVLLSKGYKAVDIKSGDIHDNGAEIHLWSQHYGASQQFVIEYADGPKRGQVYKFPGF
;
A
#
# COMPACT_ATOMS: atom_id res chain seq x y z
N MET A 1 -71.37 -39.12 51.92
CA MET A 1 -72.66 -39.42 52.59
C MET A 1 -73.73 -39.39 51.52
N ARG A 2 -74.50 -40.43 51.15
CA ARG A 2 -74.80 -41.81 51.60
C ARG A 2 -74.97 -42.66 50.28
N ILE A 3 -74.40 -43.85 50.02
CA ILE A 3 -74.61 -45.22 50.60
C ILE A 3 -76.10 -45.64 50.51
N ILE A 4 -76.60 -46.78 50.00
CA ILE A 4 -76.17 -48.14 49.53
C ILE A 4 -77.47 -48.82 48.97
N THR A 5 -77.55 -49.48 47.79
CA THR A 5 -77.34 -50.93 47.45
C THR A 5 -78.62 -51.81 47.34
N PHE A 6 -78.73 -52.52 46.19
CA PHE A 6 -79.25 -53.89 45.88
C PHE A 6 -80.76 -54.31 45.84
N LEU A 7 -81.17 -54.71 44.62
CA LEU A 7 -81.50 -56.07 44.11
C LEU A 7 -82.93 -56.70 44.20
N LEU A 8 -83.31 -57.27 43.04
CA LEU A 8 -84.05 -58.52 42.72
C LEU A 8 -85.56 -58.51 42.35
N LEU A 9 -85.77 -59.08 41.14
CA LEU A 9 -86.96 -59.52 40.39
C LEU A 9 -88.23 -59.92 41.17
N LEU A 10 -89.41 -59.58 40.61
CA LEU A 10 -90.40 -60.56 40.09
C LEU A 10 -91.53 -59.91 39.26
N ILE A 11 -91.64 -60.38 38.01
CA ILE A 11 -92.76 -60.56 37.08
C ILE A 11 -94.13 -59.97 37.49
N PHE A 12 -94.63 -59.03 36.67
CA PHE A 12 -96.07 -58.90 36.36
C PHE A 12 -96.27 -58.79 34.85
N ALA A 13 -97.15 -59.63 34.32
CA ALA A 13 -97.54 -59.69 32.93
C ALA A 13 -98.43 -58.50 32.54
N SER A 14 -98.13 -57.90 31.39
CA SER A 14 -98.95 -56.90 30.69
C SER A 14 -99.01 -57.30 29.21
N PRO A 15 -100.11 -57.00 28.50
CA PRO A 15 -100.49 -57.71 27.29
C PRO A 15 -99.48 -57.52 26.16
N VAL A 16 -99.22 -58.62 25.45
CA VAL A 16 -98.56 -58.64 24.15
C VAL A 16 -99.39 -57.79 23.20
N PHE A 17 -99.04 -56.51 23.07
CA PHE A 17 -99.41 -55.76 21.87
C PHE A 17 -98.74 -56.47 20.70
N SER A 18 -99.55 -56.97 19.76
CA SER A 18 -99.09 -57.51 18.49
C SER A 18 -98.27 -56.42 17.78
N GLN A 19 -96.96 -56.48 17.94
CA GLN A 19 -96.02 -55.70 17.14
C GLN A 19 -96.11 -56.25 15.71
N THR A 20 -96.86 -55.58 14.83
CA THR A 20 -96.75 -55.83 13.40
C THR A 20 -95.37 -55.37 12.96
N THR A 21 -94.52 -56.33 12.62
CA THR A 21 -93.27 -56.06 11.93
C THR A 21 -93.58 -55.88 10.45
N GLU A 22 -93.49 -54.66 9.97
CA GLU A 22 -93.61 -54.32 8.56
C GLU A 22 -92.20 -54.16 7.97
N GLN A 23 -92.03 -54.44 6.68
CA GLN A 23 -90.76 -54.24 5.98
C GLN A 23 -90.90 -52.98 5.12
N ILE A 24 -90.00 -52.02 5.33
CA ILE A 24 -89.86 -50.88 4.42
C ILE A 24 -88.66 -51.12 3.52
N LYS A 25 -88.75 -50.74 2.26
CA LYS A 25 -87.60 -50.71 1.36
C LYS A 25 -86.96 -49.33 1.44
N LEU A 26 -85.80 -49.25 2.07
CA LEU A 26 -85.06 -48.00 2.22
C LEU A 26 -83.85 -47.98 1.26
N PRO A 27 -83.77 -46.99 0.34
CA PRO A 27 -82.59 -46.79 -0.49
C PRO A 27 -81.31 -46.72 0.36
N GLY A 28 -80.26 -47.44 -0.08
CA GLY A 28 -78.97 -47.51 0.63
C GLY A 28 -78.87 -48.56 1.74
N PHE A 29 -79.99 -49.14 2.19
CA PHE A 29 -80.02 -50.14 3.28
C PHE A 29 -80.77 -51.44 2.93
N GLY A 30 -81.61 -51.41 1.90
CA GLY A 30 -82.44 -52.53 1.46
C GLY A 30 -83.75 -52.64 2.26
N GLU A 31 -84.26 -53.86 2.42
CA GLU A 31 -85.41 -54.12 3.28
C GLU A 31 -85.02 -54.00 4.76
N ILE A 32 -85.77 -53.19 5.51
CA ILE A 32 -85.55 -52.93 6.93
C ILE A 32 -86.82 -53.26 7.72
N PRO A 33 -86.70 -54.03 8.82
CA PRO A 33 -87.82 -54.27 9.71
C PRO A 33 -88.18 -53.00 10.50
N VAL A 34 -89.47 -52.70 10.51
CA VAL A 34 -90.08 -51.60 11.26
C VAL A 34 -91.15 -52.16 12.17
N THR A 35 -91.13 -51.73 13.42
CA THR A 35 -92.11 -52.14 14.42
C THR A 35 -92.93 -50.94 14.85
N LYS A 36 -94.23 -50.94 14.57
CA LYS A 36 -95.13 -49.88 15.04
C LYS A 36 -95.51 -50.09 16.51
N THR A 37 -95.28 -49.08 17.33
CA THR A 37 -95.66 -49.07 18.76
C THR A 37 -96.35 -47.73 19.06
N GLY A 38 -97.69 -47.74 19.10
CA GLY A 38 -98.49 -46.51 19.19
C GLY A 38 -98.33 -45.64 17.94
N ASP A 39 -98.02 -44.35 18.15
CA ASP A 39 -97.77 -43.38 17.08
C ASP A 39 -96.31 -43.38 16.58
N LEU A 40 -95.48 -44.30 17.08
CA LEU A 40 -94.06 -44.41 16.74
C LEU A 40 -93.78 -45.67 15.90
N TYR A 41 -92.83 -45.54 14.98
CA TYR A 41 -92.23 -46.61 14.20
C TYR A 41 -90.79 -46.81 14.67
N SER A 42 -90.54 -47.93 15.35
CA SER A 42 -89.21 -48.34 15.76
C SER A 42 -88.50 -49.03 14.60
N VAL A 43 -87.49 -48.38 14.02
CA VAL A 43 -86.76 -48.86 12.84
C VAL A 43 -85.38 -49.34 13.27
N LYS A 44 -85.09 -50.62 13.01
CA LYS A 44 -83.79 -51.22 13.31
C LYS A 44 -82.87 -51.14 12.10
N LEU A 45 -81.99 -50.15 12.06
CA LEU A 45 -81.01 -49.94 10.99
C LEU A 45 -79.82 -50.92 11.13
N ARG A 46 -80.08 -52.22 10.95
CA ARG A 46 -79.09 -53.31 11.03
C ARG A 46 -78.20 -53.23 12.29
N ASN A 47 -76.91 -52.96 12.11
CA ASN A 47 -75.91 -52.91 13.18
C ASN A 47 -75.72 -51.49 13.75
N TYR A 48 -76.38 -50.48 13.17
CA TYR A 48 -76.24 -49.07 13.54
C TYR A 48 -77.14 -48.66 14.70
N GLY A 49 -78.08 -49.50 15.09
CA GLY A 49 -78.98 -49.26 16.22
C GLY A 49 -80.45 -49.24 15.82
N THR A 50 -81.29 -48.92 16.80
CA THR A 50 -82.73 -48.80 16.64
C THR A 50 -83.12 -47.37 16.96
N PHE A 51 -83.94 -46.76 16.11
CA PHE A 51 -84.41 -45.39 16.24
C PHE A 51 -85.93 -45.35 16.11
N ASP A 52 -86.59 -44.52 16.90
CA ASP A 52 -88.05 -44.39 16.91
C ASP A 52 -88.48 -43.14 16.11
N PHE A 53 -89.33 -43.31 15.11
CA PHE A 53 -89.78 -42.27 14.18
C PHE A 53 -91.29 -42.02 14.29
N LYS A 54 -91.75 -40.83 13.92
CA LYS A 54 -93.16 -40.48 13.69
C LYS A 54 -93.41 -40.29 12.20
N GLY A 55 -94.64 -40.57 11.73
CA GLY A 55 -95.03 -40.30 10.34
C GLY A 55 -95.78 -41.46 9.67
N SER A 56 -95.52 -41.68 8.39
CA SER A 56 -96.14 -42.73 7.57
C SER A 56 -95.09 -43.61 6.90
N ILE A 57 -95.43 -44.88 6.68
CA ILE A 57 -94.63 -45.83 5.88
C ILE A 57 -95.19 -46.05 4.47
N ASN A 58 -96.33 -45.43 4.16
CA ASN A 58 -96.91 -45.42 2.81
C ASN A 58 -97.70 -44.09 2.56
N PRO A 59 -97.13 -43.13 1.81
CA PRO A 59 -95.74 -43.08 1.34
C PRO A 59 -94.75 -43.07 2.52
N LEU A 60 -93.51 -43.53 2.29
CA LEU A 60 -92.47 -43.56 3.31
C LEU A 60 -92.01 -42.13 3.62
N GLU A 61 -92.43 -41.63 4.78
CA GLU A 61 -92.12 -40.30 5.33
C GLU A 61 -92.08 -40.43 6.86
N LEU A 62 -90.90 -40.77 7.39
CA LEU A 62 -90.67 -40.96 8.82
C LEU A 62 -89.63 -39.98 9.32
N GLU A 63 -89.93 -39.31 10.44
CA GLU A 63 -89.07 -38.29 11.04
C GLU A 63 -88.79 -38.60 12.53
N SER A 64 -87.57 -38.33 13.01
CA SER A 64 -87.19 -38.49 14.41
C SER A 64 -86.19 -37.42 14.84
N THR A 65 -86.32 -36.89 16.05
CA THR A 65 -85.31 -36.01 16.65
C THR A 65 -84.40 -36.82 17.57
N VAL A 66 -83.09 -36.68 17.42
CA VAL A 66 -82.09 -37.46 18.18
C VAL A 66 -80.98 -36.59 18.77
N THR A 67 -80.25 -37.14 19.75
CA THR A 67 -79.00 -36.57 20.26
C THR A 67 -77.80 -37.16 19.52
N ILE A 68 -76.70 -36.42 19.46
CA ILE A 68 -75.46 -36.89 18.81
C ILE A 68 -74.96 -38.23 19.36
N GLY A 69 -75.09 -38.48 20.66
CA GLY A 69 -74.68 -39.75 21.28
C GLY A 69 -75.46 -40.97 20.77
N GLN A 70 -76.73 -40.79 20.39
CA GLN A 70 -77.56 -41.85 19.81
C GLN A 70 -77.11 -42.24 18.39
N MET A 71 -76.32 -41.37 17.73
CA MET A 71 -75.75 -41.62 16.40
C MET A 71 -74.36 -42.26 16.45
N SER A 72 -73.84 -42.62 17.63
CA SER A 72 -72.46 -43.13 17.83
C SER A 72 -72.04 -44.32 16.98
N LYS A 73 -73.00 -45.07 16.42
CA LYS A 73 -72.72 -46.22 15.57
C LYS A 73 -72.82 -45.91 14.08
N LEU A 74 -73.38 -44.76 13.68
CA LEU A 74 -73.56 -44.40 12.27
C LEU A 74 -72.19 -44.09 11.61
N PRO A 75 -72.03 -44.40 10.31
CA PRO A 75 -70.85 -44.00 9.55
C PRO A 75 -70.64 -42.49 9.64
N GLY A 76 -69.40 -42.02 9.84
CA GLY A 76 -69.09 -40.59 9.95
C GLY A 76 -69.27 -39.96 11.35
N TYR A 77 -69.57 -40.76 12.38
CA TYR A 77 -69.85 -40.25 13.74
C TYR A 77 -68.80 -39.29 14.30
N GLU A 78 -67.51 -39.56 14.17
CA GLU A 78 -66.47 -38.65 14.69
C GLU A 78 -66.49 -37.28 13.99
N ILE A 79 -66.89 -37.20 12.72
CA ILE A 79 -67.09 -35.92 12.03
C ILE A 79 -68.32 -35.21 12.62
N TYR A 80 -69.44 -35.90 12.80
CA TYR A 80 -70.67 -35.31 13.35
C TYR A 80 -70.49 -34.80 14.78
N LYS A 81 -69.79 -35.59 15.60
CA LYS A 81 -69.46 -35.26 16.98
C LYS A 81 -68.56 -34.04 17.06
N ASN A 82 -67.51 -34.00 16.22
CA ASN A 82 -66.57 -32.88 16.21
C ASN A 82 -67.10 -31.66 15.43
N LEU A 83 -68.16 -31.79 14.64
CA LEU A 83 -68.96 -30.66 14.13
C LEU A 83 -69.85 -30.04 15.20
N GLY A 84 -70.09 -30.74 16.31
CA GLY A 84 -70.99 -30.30 17.36
C GLY A 84 -72.43 -30.17 16.88
N LEU A 85 -72.96 -31.18 16.17
CA LEU A 85 -74.32 -31.12 15.66
C LEU A 85 -75.36 -31.02 16.79
N GLU A 86 -76.24 -30.03 16.68
CA GLU A 86 -77.42 -29.77 17.49
C GLU A 86 -78.69 -29.83 16.63
N ASP A 87 -79.87 -29.90 17.25
CA ASP A 87 -81.17 -29.96 16.56
C ASP A 87 -81.27 -31.03 15.46
N ILE A 88 -80.77 -32.24 15.75
CA ILE A 88 -80.64 -33.30 14.75
C ILE A 88 -82.00 -33.96 14.46
N THR A 89 -82.43 -33.86 13.21
CA THR A 89 -83.64 -34.52 12.67
C THR A 89 -83.26 -35.59 11.66
N LEU A 90 -83.57 -36.85 11.97
CA LEU A 90 -83.45 -38.00 11.09
C LEU A 90 -84.71 -38.14 10.24
N ASN A 91 -84.55 -38.31 8.93
CA ASN A 91 -85.59 -38.48 7.94
C ASN A 91 -85.39 -39.78 7.16
N LEU A 92 -86.40 -40.65 7.13
CA LEU A 92 -86.47 -41.80 6.22
C LEU A 92 -87.56 -41.52 5.21
N SER A 93 -87.18 -41.44 3.93
CA SER A 93 -88.12 -41.21 2.85
C SER A 93 -87.81 -42.07 1.62
N GLY A 94 -88.58 -41.86 0.55
CA GLY A 94 -88.25 -42.38 -0.79
C GLY A 94 -86.84 -42.00 -1.28
N ASP A 95 -86.20 -40.98 -0.71
CA ASP A 95 -84.86 -40.53 -1.06
C ASP A 95 -83.73 -41.22 -0.27
N GLY A 96 -84.08 -42.02 0.75
CA GLY A 96 -83.16 -42.78 1.60
C GLY A 96 -83.16 -42.32 3.05
N PHE A 97 -82.05 -42.59 3.75
CA PHE A 97 -81.81 -42.12 5.11
C PHE A 97 -81.04 -40.80 5.10
N ILE A 98 -81.67 -39.73 5.56
CA ILE A 98 -81.11 -38.39 5.62
C ILE A 98 -81.16 -37.89 7.06
N PHE A 99 -80.23 -37.03 7.47
CA PHE A 99 -80.44 -36.17 8.63
C PHE A 99 -80.16 -34.71 8.30
N GLU A 100 -80.84 -33.82 9.02
CA GLU A 100 -80.60 -32.38 9.01
C GLU A 100 -80.25 -31.95 10.44
N ALA A 101 -79.26 -31.07 10.60
CA ALA A 101 -78.77 -30.62 11.89
C ALA A 101 -78.13 -29.23 11.80
N ASN A 102 -77.95 -28.58 12.94
CA ASN A 102 -77.22 -27.32 13.08
C ASN A 102 -75.81 -27.61 13.61
N ALA A 103 -74.76 -27.26 12.88
CA ALA A 103 -73.38 -27.33 13.37
C ALA A 103 -73.02 -26.10 14.22
N ASP A 104 -72.39 -26.33 15.38
CA ASP A 104 -72.04 -25.30 16.36
C ASP A 104 -70.85 -24.45 15.90
N THR A 105 -71.15 -23.22 15.47
CA THR A 105 -70.17 -22.23 14.99
C THR A 105 -69.33 -21.59 16.09
N ARG A 106 -69.76 -21.62 17.36
CA ARG A 106 -69.09 -20.91 18.46
C ARG A 106 -68.20 -21.78 19.33
N LYS A 107 -68.32 -23.11 19.22
CA LYS A 107 -67.48 -24.03 19.98
C LYS A 107 -66.60 -24.88 19.09
N ASN A 108 -67.21 -25.62 18.16
CA ASN A 108 -66.51 -26.68 17.44
C ASN A 108 -65.99 -26.21 16.07
N LEU A 109 -66.64 -25.21 15.47
CA LEU A 109 -66.15 -24.50 14.29
C LEU A 109 -65.60 -23.11 14.64
N ALA A 110 -65.39 -22.80 15.93
CA ALA A 110 -64.99 -21.47 16.40
C ALA A 110 -63.75 -20.94 15.67
N THR A 111 -62.69 -21.73 15.57
CA THR A 111 -61.45 -21.34 14.87
C THR A 111 -61.69 -21.03 13.40
N LEU A 112 -62.55 -21.83 12.73
CA LEU A 112 -62.90 -21.61 11.34
C LEU A 112 -63.72 -20.32 11.17
N CYS A 113 -64.74 -20.13 12.02
CA CYS A 113 -65.61 -18.95 11.96
C CYS A 113 -64.88 -17.67 12.36
N ASP A 114 -64.03 -17.70 13.37
CA ASP A 114 -63.21 -16.57 13.82
C ASP A 114 -62.19 -16.17 12.73
N ALA A 115 -61.53 -17.15 12.11
CA ALA A 115 -60.56 -16.92 11.04
C ALA A 115 -61.15 -16.15 9.84
N PHE A 116 -62.42 -16.43 9.52
CA PHE A 116 -63.13 -15.82 8.39
C PHE A 116 -64.16 -14.78 8.82
N ASN A 117 -64.18 -14.37 10.10
CA ASN A 117 -65.13 -13.39 10.65
C ASN A 117 -66.62 -13.73 10.38
N ILE A 118 -66.96 -15.02 10.44
CA ILE A 118 -68.32 -15.53 10.23
C ILE A 118 -69.10 -15.41 11.53
N THR A 119 -70.20 -14.65 11.50
CA THR A 119 -71.03 -14.37 12.68
C THR A 119 -72.31 -15.21 12.76
N ALA A 120 -72.49 -16.18 11.85
CA ALA A 120 -73.65 -17.05 11.81
C ALA A 120 -73.78 -17.88 13.11
N PRO A 121 -74.99 -18.04 13.68
CA PRO A 121 -75.19 -18.76 14.94
C PRO A 121 -75.03 -20.28 14.83
N PHE A 122 -75.20 -20.84 13.63
CA PHE A 122 -74.97 -22.24 13.28
C PHE A 122 -74.87 -22.41 11.75
N ILE A 123 -74.30 -23.52 11.28
CA ILE A 123 -74.32 -23.91 9.85
C ILE A 123 -75.26 -25.10 9.68
N LYS A 124 -76.24 -24.99 8.78
CA LYS A 124 -77.16 -26.10 8.50
C LYS A 124 -76.44 -27.19 7.73
N ILE A 125 -76.40 -28.40 8.30
CA ILE A 125 -75.82 -29.59 7.70
C ILE A 125 -76.95 -30.53 7.30
N LYS A 126 -76.91 -30.97 6.04
CA LYS A 126 -77.71 -32.08 5.54
C LYS A 126 -76.78 -33.25 5.25
N ALA A 127 -77.20 -34.45 5.61
CA ALA A 127 -76.38 -35.64 5.44
C ALA A 127 -77.19 -36.83 4.97
N LYS A 128 -76.69 -37.56 3.98
CA LYS A 128 -77.22 -38.84 3.53
C LYS A 128 -76.39 -39.98 4.11
N ILE A 129 -77.05 -41.03 4.57
CA ILE A 129 -76.41 -42.21 5.15
C ILE A 129 -76.81 -43.45 4.33
N ALA A 130 -75.87 -44.37 4.12
CA ALA A 130 -76.10 -45.69 3.56
C ALA A 130 -75.34 -46.76 4.34
N ARG A 131 -75.49 -48.02 3.93
CA ARG A 131 -74.82 -49.16 4.57
C ARG A 131 -73.30 -49.01 4.61
N ASP A 132 -72.66 -48.57 3.54
CA ASP A 132 -71.20 -48.58 3.42
C ASP A 132 -70.60 -47.17 3.29
N GLY A 133 -71.36 -46.13 3.67
CA GLY A 133 -70.91 -44.75 3.48
C GLY A 133 -71.86 -43.67 4.02
N PHE A 134 -71.39 -42.44 3.98
CA PHE A 134 -72.17 -41.24 4.26
C PHE A 134 -71.71 -40.09 3.36
N ALA A 135 -72.55 -39.07 3.21
CA ALA A 135 -72.17 -37.80 2.61
C ALA A 135 -72.87 -36.67 3.36
N THR A 136 -72.13 -35.61 3.72
CA THR A 136 -72.65 -34.41 4.40
C THR A 136 -72.36 -33.17 3.57
N GLN A 137 -73.28 -32.20 3.59
CA GLN A 137 -73.13 -30.90 2.93
C GLN A 137 -73.85 -29.83 3.77
N GLY A 138 -73.23 -28.66 3.90
CA GLY A 138 -73.84 -27.44 4.39
C GLY A 138 -73.22 -26.24 3.68
N ALA A 139 -74.01 -25.24 3.35
CA ALA A 139 -73.54 -24.06 2.65
C ALA A 139 -74.01 -22.78 3.36
N LEU A 140 -73.14 -21.77 3.37
CA LEU A 140 -73.45 -20.39 3.73
C LEU A 140 -73.05 -19.48 2.57
N SER A 141 -74.04 -18.84 1.93
CA SER A 141 -73.80 -17.83 0.91
C SER A 141 -73.71 -16.45 1.54
N PHE A 142 -72.73 -15.66 1.08
CA PHE A 142 -72.48 -14.28 1.45
C PHE A 142 -72.46 -13.36 0.21
N GLU A 143 -73.02 -13.82 -0.92
CA GLU A 143 -72.91 -13.14 -2.23
C GLU A 143 -73.40 -11.68 -2.22
N ASP A 144 -74.46 -11.39 -1.46
CA ASP A 144 -75.04 -10.03 -1.36
C ASP A 144 -74.21 -9.08 -0.48
N ASP A 145 -73.43 -9.60 0.48
CA ASP A 145 -72.60 -8.83 1.43
C ASP A 145 -71.37 -9.67 1.84
N PRO A 146 -70.31 -9.70 1.02
CA PRO A 146 -69.18 -10.60 1.22
C PRO A 146 -68.42 -10.27 2.51
N ILE A 147 -67.92 -11.29 3.18
CA ILE A 147 -67.16 -11.08 4.41
C ILE A 147 -65.75 -10.60 4.07
N GLU A 148 -65.43 -9.36 4.40
CA GLU A 148 -64.09 -8.80 4.21
C GLU A 148 -63.25 -8.91 5.50
N VAL A 149 -62.04 -9.48 5.37
CA VAL A 149 -61.08 -9.59 6.47
C VAL A 149 -59.76 -8.94 6.06
N ILE A 150 -59.34 -7.93 6.82
CA ILE A 150 -58.03 -7.29 6.65
C ILE A 150 -56.98 -8.14 7.37
N ILE A 151 -56.13 -8.81 6.60
CA ILE A 151 -55.15 -9.76 7.12
C ILE A 151 -53.73 -9.17 7.23
N ILE A 152 -53.40 -8.11 6.49
CA ILE A 152 -52.19 -7.29 6.72
C ILE A 152 -52.61 -5.81 6.78
N PRO A 153 -52.86 -5.27 7.99
CA PRO A 153 -53.37 -3.90 8.15
C PRO A 153 -52.48 -2.81 7.56
N SER A 154 -51.15 -2.98 7.60
CA SER A 154 -50.20 -1.99 7.06
C SER A 154 -50.34 -1.80 5.54
N GLN A 155 -50.64 -2.89 4.82
CA GLN A 155 -50.81 -2.91 3.37
C GLN A 155 -52.27 -2.74 2.93
N GLY A 156 -53.22 -2.88 3.86
CA GLY A 156 -54.64 -3.02 3.54
C GLY A 156 -54.92 -4.26 2.71
N THR A 157 -54.10 -5.30 2.86
CA THR A 157 -54.34 -6.61 2.27
C THR A 157 -55.60 -7.19 2.88
N LYS A 158 -56.55 -7.59 2.03
CA LYS A 158 -57.81 -8.20 2.47
C LYS A 158 -58.14 -9.44 1.67
N TYR A 159 -58.92 -10.32 2.27
CA TYR A 159 -59.63 -11.37 1.56
C TYR A 159 -61.13 -11.14 1.71
N SER A 160 -61.89 -11.43 0.67
CA SER A 160 -63.35 -11.37 0.65
C SER A 160 -63.93 -12.76 0.42
N LEU A 161 -64.79 -13.22 1.34
CA LEU A 161 -65.45 -14.52 1.25
C LEU A 161 -66.86 -14.34 0.68
N VAL A 162 -67.18 -14.99 -0.44
CA VAL A 162 -68.52 -14.90 -1.05
C VAL A 162 -69.41 -16.12 -0.76
N GLU A 163 -68.82 -17.28 -0.49
CA GLU A 163 -69.57 -18.51 -0.15
C GLU A 163 -68.70 -19.46 0.68
N LEU A 164 -69.28 -20.22 1.59
CA LEU A 164 -68.62 -21.28 2.35
C LEU A 164 -69.42 -22.58 2.27
N GLU A 165 -68.88 -23.59 1.59
CA GLU A 165 -69.46 -24.92 1.52
C GLU A 165 -68.69 -25.91 2.40
N LEU A 166 -69.32 -26.47 3.43
CA LEU A 166 -68.79 -27.55 4.26
C LEU A 166 -69.28 -28.90 3.73
N GLY A 167 -68.36 -29.83 3.45
CA GLY A 167 -68.75 -31.16 2.98
C GLY A 167 -67.76 -32.29 3.30
N ALA A 168 -68.29 -33.50 3.45
CA ALA A 168 -67.50 -34.73 3.59
C ALA A 168 -68.24 -35.88 2.91
N LYS A 169 -67.55 -36.71 2.13
CA LYS A 169 -68.18 -37.76 1.29
C LYS A 169 -67.35 -39.05 1.31
N ILE A 170 -67.97 -40.17 1.69
CA ILE A 170 -67.34 -41.50 1.68
C ILE A 170 -68.35 -42.54 1.22
N GLY A 171 -68.02 -43.27 0.14
CA GLY A 171 -68.73 -44.47 -0.28
C GLY A 171 -70.13 -44.27 -0.90
N ILE A 172 -70.67 -43.05 -0.97
CA ILE A 172 -71.95 -42.71 -1.63
C ILE A 172 -71.98 -41.29 -2.23
N SER A 173 -72.85 -41.04 -3.22
CA SER A 173 -73.12 -39.70 -3.80
C SER A 173 -74.35 -39.02 -3.19
N MET A 174 -74.26 -37.71 -2.97
CA MET A 174 -75.42 -36.86 -2.65
C MET A 174 -76.27 -36.66 -3.92
N PRO A 175 -77.61 -36.72 -3.83
CA PRO A 175 -78.47 -36.35 -4.95
C PRO A 175 -78.41 -34.83 -5.19
N GLY A 176 -78.14 -34.43 -6.44
CA GLY A 176 -78.13 -33.02 -6.88
C GLY A 176 -76.74 -32.34 -6.90
N ALA A 177 -75.66 -33.03 -6.50
CA ALA A 177 -74.30 -32.57 -6.78
C ALA A 177 -73.93 -33.02 -8.19
N GLU A 178 -73.91 -32.10 -9.16
CA GLU A 178 -73.39 -32.39 -10.50
C GLU A 178 -71.91 -32.77 -10.38
N ASP A 179 -71.55 -33.95 -10.91
CA ASP A 179 -70.17 -34.38 -11.06
C ASP A 179 -69.49 -33.50 -12.13
N GLU A 180 -69.14 -32.27 -11.78
CA GLU A 180 -68.08 -31.55 -12.48
C GLU A 180 -66.76 -32.05 -11.91
N GLY A 181 -66.07 -32.86 -12.71
CA GLY A 181 -64.89 -33.60 -12.31
C GLY A 181 -63.78 -32.70 -11.78
N ASP A 182 -63.35 -32.97 -10.55
CA ASP A 182 -61.98 -32.74 -10.14
C ASP A 182 -61.53 -33.81 -9.13
N ASP A 183 -60.45 -34.51 -9.51
CA ASP A 183 -59.86 -35.67 -8.85
C ASP A 183 -58.89 -35.24 -7.72
N SER A 184 -59.14 -34.09 -7.07
CA SER A 184 -58.14 -33.36 -6.28
C SER A 184 -58.34 -33.39 -4.76
N ALA A 185 -59.21 -34.26 -4.22
CA ALA A 185 -59.15 -34.61 -2.80
C ALA A 185 -57.97 -35.57 -2.55
N SER A 186 -56.80 -35.00 -2.25
CA SER A 186 -55.55 -35.74 -2.08
C SER A 186 -55.62 -36.80 -0.96
N GLY A 187 -55.16 -38.01 -1.29
CA GLY A 187 -54.29 -38.76 -0.39
C GLY A 187 -54.92 -39.53 0.77
N THR A 188 -55.67 -40.59 0.48
CA THR A 188 -55.37 -41.92 1.07
C THR A 188 -56.10 -43.03 0.31
N ARG A 189 -55.42 -43.62 -0.68
CA ARG A 189 -55.65 -45.04 -0.99
C ARG A 189 -55.14 -45.87 0.17
N GLY A 190 -55.92 -45.91 1.24
CA GLY A 190 -55.83 -46.95 2.26
C GLY A 190 -56.10 -48.28 1.58
N ASN A 191 -55.08 -49.12 1.56
CA ASN A 191 -55.08 -50.52 1.17
C ASN A 191 -56.46 -51.18 1.37
N GLN A 192 -57.12 -51.63 0.30
CA GLN A 192 -58.26 -52.55 0.41
C GLN A 192 -57.73 -53.92 0.89
N GLY A 193 -57.42 -53.98 2.18
CA GLY A 193 -57.27 -55.23 2.90
C GLY A 193 -58.65 -55.83 3.13
N LYS A 194 -58.97 -56.90 2.40
CA LYS A 194 -59.99 -57.87 2.82
C LYS A 194 -59.60 -58.38 4.22
N GLY A 195 -60.19 -57.83 5.26
CA GLY A 195 -60.01 -58.28 6.64
C GLY A 195 -61.02 -57.59 7.54
N GLY A 196 -61.93 -58.36 8.14
CA GLY A 196 -63.06 -57.83 8.90
C GLY A 196 -62.65 -57.05 10.15
N GLY A 197 -63.52 -56.12 10.54
CA GLY A 197 -63.62 -55.65 11.93
C GLY A 197 -62.86 -54.38 12.29
N LYS A 198 -63.16 -53.25 11.63
CA LYS A 198 -63.24 -51.87 12.18
C LYS A 198 -63.40 -50.91 11.00
N LEU A 199 -64.66 -50.65 10.61
CA LEU A 199 -64.99 -49.71 9.54
C LEU A 199 -65.10 -48.29 10.14
N PHE A 200 -64.34 -47.35 9.56
CA PHE A 200 -64.44 -45.88 9.70
C PHE A 200 -63.76 -45.18 10.90
N ASP A 201 -62.45 -45.36 11.07
CA ASP A 201 -61.59 -44.31 11.63
C ASP A 201 -61.15 -43.44 10.45
N ILE A 202 -61.92 -42.39 10.15
CA ILE A 202 -61.60 -41.43 9.09
C ILE A 202 -61.05 -40.20 9.79
N SER A 203 -59.99 -39.59 9.25
CA SER A 203 -59.53 -38.29 9.72
C SER A 203 -60.73 -37.32 9.81
N PRO A 204 -60.89 -36.59 10.92
CA PRO A 204 -61.98 -35.64 11.10
C PRO A 204 -61.67 -34.35 10.33
N GLU A 205 -61.36 -34.48 9.05
CA GLU A 205 -61.08 -33.41 8.12
C GLU A 205 -62.32 -33.15 7.28
N ILE A 206 -62.77 -31.91 7.28
CA ILE A 206 -63.88 -31.47 6.43
C ILE A 206 -63.29 -30.72 5.26
N GLY A 207 -63.70 -31.10 4.05
CA GLY A 207 -63.44 -30.33 2.85
C GLY A 207 -64.35 -29.12 2.85
N VAL A 208 -63.76 -27.95 2.71
CA VAL A 208 -64.46 -26.68 2.62
C VAL A 208 -64.12 -26.04 1.31
N LYS A 209 -65.12 -25.73 0.50
CA LYS A 209 -64.92 -25.04 -0.77
C LYS A 209 -65.41 -23.60 -0.63
N THR A 210 -64.64 -22.66 -1.17
CA THR A 210 -65.02 -21.27 -1.22
C THR A 210 -64.53 -20.60 -2.50
N THR A 211 -65.28 -19.62 -2.96
CA THR A 211 -64.76 -18.58 -3.85
C THR A 211 -64.29 -17.44 -2.95
N MET A 212 -63.02 -17.08 -3.08
CA MET A 212 -62.40 -16.04 -2.25
C MET A 212 -61.82 -14.96 -3.16
N GLY A 213 -62.20 -13.71 -2.95
CA GLY A 213 -61.49 -12.58 -3.53
C GLY A 213 -60.23 -12.33 -2.71
N ILE A 214 -59.09 -12.17 -3.37
CA ILE A 214 -57.85 -11.76 -2.71
C ILE A 214 -57.45 -10.38 -3.19
N GLN A 215 -57.34 -9.41 -2.28
CA GLN A 215 -56.68 -8.14 -2.54
C GLN A 215 -55.29 -8.14 -1.89
N PRO A 216 -54.20 -8.37 -2.65
CA PRO A 216 -52.85 -8.46 -2.08
C PRO A 216 -52.40 -7.19 -1.36
N THR A 217 -52.81 -6.02 -1.85
CA THR A 217 -52.64 -4.72 -1.17
C THR A 217 -53.83 -3.82 -1.46
N LYS A 218 -54.00 -2.73 -0.70
CA LYS A 218 -55.08 -1.73 -0.91
C LYS A 218 -55.07 -1.04 -2.27
N TRP A 219 -54.03 -1.25 -3.06
CA TRP A 219 -53.87 -0.66 -4.38
C TRP A 219 -54.07 -1.64 -5.53
N ASP A 220 -54.14 -2.93 -5.22
CA ASP A 220 -54.38 -3.99 -6.19
C ASP A 220 -55.88 -4.16 -6.46
N PRO A 221 -56.28 -4.64 -7.64
CA PRO A 221 -57.65 -5.12 -7.82
C PRO A 221 -57.92 -6.35 -6.95
N ASP A 222 -59.20 -6.60 -6.67
CA ASP A 222 -59.61 -7.88 -6.10
C ASP A 222 -59.36 -9.00 -7.12
N LEU A 223 -58.56 -9.98 -6.75
CA LEU A 223 -58.22 -11.14 -7.57
C LEU A 223 -59.30 -12.20 -7.38
N GLU A 224 -59.85 -12.70 -8.48
CA GLU A 224 -60.80 -13.80 -8.46
C GLU A 224 -60.05 -15.12 -8.21
N THR A 225 -60.33 -15.75 -7.07
CA THR A 225 -59.70 -17.02 -6.71
C THR A 225 -60.74 -18.04 -6.27
N VAL A 226 -60.48 -19.30 -6.60
CA VAL A 226 -61.25 -20.44 -6.10
C VAL A 226 -60.32 -21.20 -5.17
N VAL A 227 -60.69 -21.29 -3.89
CA VAL A 227 -59.86 -21.92 -2.86
C VAL A 227 -60.66 -23.01 -2.18
N ALA A 228 -60.14 -24.22 -2.22
CA ALA A 228 -60.60 -25.30 -1.39
C ALA A 228 -59.67 -25.40 -0.19
N PHE A 229 -60.23 -25.49 1.01
CA PHE A 229 -59.45 -25.69 2.22
C PHE A 229 -59.98 -26.86 3.03
N SER A 230 -59.10 -27.54 3.73
CA SER A 230 -59.43 -28.61 4.66
C SER A 230 -59.29 -28.08 6.08
N TYR A 231 -60.32 -28.34 6.90
CA TYR A 231 -60.30 -28.02 8.32
C TYR A 231 -60.19 -29.30 9.14
N ASN A 232 -59.13 -29.41 9.95
CA ASN A 232 -58.96 -30.52 10.87
C ASN A 232 -59.72 -30.23 12.17
N LEU A 233 -60.78 -30.98 12.47
CA LEU A 233 -61.63 -30.72 13.64
C LEU A 233 -60.94 -31.04 14.99
N VAL A 234 -59.77 -31.69 14.99
CA VAL A 234 -59.01 -32.05 16.20
C VAL A 234 -57.85 -31.08 16.43
N THR A 235 -57.02 -30.87 15.41
CA THR A 235 -55.90 -29.91 15.52
C THR A 235 -56.39 -28.49 15.39
N GLN A 236 -57.52 -28.24 14.72
CA GLN A 236 -58.05 -26.93 14.32
C GLN A 236 -57.17 -26.21 13.27
N GLU A 237 -56.26 -26.92 12.61
CA GLU A 237 -55.48 -26.39 11.49
C GLU A 237 -56.36 -26.24 10.24
N ILE A 238 -56.15 -25.15 9.50
CA ILE A 238 -56.76 -24.93 8.18
C ILE A 238 -55.64 -24.94 7.15
N THR A 239 -55.79 -25.77 6.13
CA THR A 239 -54.88 -25.80 4.97
C THR A 239 -55.68 -25.56 3.71
N GLY A 240 -55.20 -24.70 2.82
CA GLY A 240 -55.89 -24.32 1.59
C GLY A 240 -55.05 -24.58 0.36
N SER A 241 -55.69 -25.06 -0.70
CA SER A 241 -55.14 -25.12 -2.05
C SER A 241 -56.17 -24.55 -3.01
N GLY A 242 -55.73 -23.72 -3.95
CA GLY A 242 -56.64 -23.08 -4.88
C GLY A 242 -55.95 -22.59 -6.13
N SER A 243 -56.70 -21.84 -6.91
CA SER A 243 -56.20 -21.19 -8.11
C SER A 243 -56.78 -19.79 -8.25
N MET A 244 -55.92 -18.84 -8.64
CA MET A 244 -56.33 -17.55 -9.17
C MET A 244 -56.66 -17.71 -10.66
N VAL A 245 -57.82 -17.23 -11.08
CA VAL A 245 -58.24 -17.24 -12.48
C VAL A 245 -58.21 -15.80 -12.99
N GLY A 246 -57.42 -15.54 -14.04
CA GLY A 246 -57.30 -14.21 -14.66
C GLY A 246 -55.91 -13.58 -14.56
N GLU A 247 -55.82 -12.32 -14.98
CA GLU A 247 -54.56 -11.57 -15.08
C GLU A 247 -54.47 -10.48 -14.01
N TRP A 248 -53.49 -10.61 -13.12
CA TRP A 248 -53.12 -9.56 -12.19
C TRP A 248 -52.16 -8.58 -12.88
N SER A 249 -52.76 -7.50 -13.37
CA SER A 249 -52.09 -6.42 -14.09
C SER A 249 -51.63 -5.34 -13.12
N ASN A 250 -50.35 -4.96 -13.16
CA ASN A 250 -49.78 -3.90 -12.30
C ASN A 250 -49.90 -4.18 -10.78
N PRO A 251 -49.26 -5.25 -10.28
CA PRO A 251 -49.21 -5.55 -8.87
C PRO A 251 -48.57 -4.44 -8.03
N PHE A 252 -49.08 -4.23 -6.82
CA PHE A 252 -48.56 -3.34 -5.76
C PHE A 252 -48.56 -1.84 -6.09
N ASN A 253 -49.39 -1.39 -7.04
CA ASN A 253 -49.43 0.00 -7.50
C ASN A 253 -48.11 0.55 -8.04
N LEU A 254 -47.29 -0.32 -8.62
CA LEU A 254 -46.03 0.11 -9.20
C LEU A 254 -46.20 1.07 -10.39
N SER A 255 -47.43 1.34 -10.83
CA SER A 255 -47.82 2.35 -11.84
C SER A 255 -47.27 3.76 -11.59
N LYS A 256 -46.92 4.09 -10.33
CA LYS A 256 -46.20 5.35 -10.03
C LYS A 256 -44.80 5.37 -10.65
N PHE A 257 -44.18 4.21 -10.80
CA PHE A 257 -42.82 4.01 -11.30
C PHE A 257 -42.79 3.38 -12.70
N LEU A 258 -43.79 2.56 -13.03
CA LEU A 258 -43.83 1.74 -14.24
C LEU A 258 -45.05 2.04 -15.10
N ALA A 259 -45.00 1.70 -16.38
CA ALA A 259 -46.18 1.75 -17.23
C ALA A 259 -47.19 0.65 -16.82
N PRO A 260 -48.51 0.87 -17.02
CA PRO A 260 -49.51 -0.18 -16.92
C PRO A 260 -49.08 -1.40 -17.77
N GLU A 261 -49.28 -2.62 -17.26
CA GLU A 261 -48.88 -3.90 -17.89
C GLU A 261 -47.37 -4.23 -17.91
N THR A 262 -46.51 -3.44 -17.28
CA THR A 262 -45.07 -3.78 -17.17
C THR A 262 -44.87 -5.10 -16.41
N ILE A 263 -45.73 -5.37 -15.44
CA ILE A 263 -45.76 -6.62 -14.67
C ILE A 263 -47.16 -7.20 -14.79
N VAL A 264 -47.22 -8.44 -15.27
CA VAL A 264 -48.45 -9.23 -15.43
C VAL A 264 -48.20 -10.61 -14.84
N LEU A 265 -49.03 -11.00 -13.87
CA LEU A 265 -48.99 -12.30 -13.22
C LEU A 265 -50.33 -12.99 -13.50
N ALA A 266 -50.31 -14.24 -13.97
CA ALA A 266 -51.51 -14.96 -14.38
C ALA A 266 -51.44 -16.44 -13.99
N ASP A 267 -52.63 -17.05 -13.90
CA ASP A 267 -52.81 -18.49 -13.73
C ASP A 267 -52.07 -19.04 -12.49
N ALA A 268 -52.34 -18.51 -11.30
CA ALA A 268 -51.59 -18.85 -10.09
C ALA A 268 -52.21 -20.03 -9.34
N ALA A 269 -51.40 -21.03 -8.97
CA ALA A 269 -51.74 -21.97 -7.91
C ALA A 269 -51.53 -21.28 -6.55
N ILE A 270 -52.48 -21.45 -5.64
CA ILE A 270 -52.49 -20.82 -4.32
C ILE A 270 -52.36 -21.90 -3.26
N GLU A 271 -51.51 -21.67 -2.28
CA GLU A 271 -51.43 -22.50 -1.07
C GLU A 271 -51.60 -21.61 0.17
N MET A 272 -52.36 -22.05 1.16
CA MET A 272 -52.62 -21.32 2.40
C MET A 272 -52.41 -22.23 3.61
N GLY A 273 -51.71 -21.72 4.62
CA GLY A 273 -51.51 -22.40 5.90
C GLY A 273 -51.98 -21.54 7.07
N TYR A 274 -52.77 -22.13 7.95
CA TYR A 274 -53.28 -21.49 9.16
C TYR A 274 -53.16 -22.44 10.35
N ILE A 275 -52.52 -21.96 11.42
CA ILE A 275 -52.28 -22.71 12.65
C ILE A 275 -53.26 -22.21 13.74
N PRO A 276 -53.80 -23.10 14.58
CA PRO A 276 -54.74 -22.77 15.66
C PRO A 276 -54.25 -21.62 16.55
N GLY A 277 -55.15 -20.66 16.81
CA GLY A 277 -54.88 -19.51 17.68
C GLY A 277 -54.15 -18.34 16.99
N SER A 278 -53.73 -18.49 15.72
CA SER A 278 -53.25 -17.36 14.92
C SER A 278 -54.44 -16.47 14.51
N PRO A 279 -54.42 -15.15 14.70
CA PRO A 279 -55.55 -14.28 14.31
C PRO A 279 -55.71 -14.15 12.78
N THR A 280 -54.69 -14.52 12.00
CA THR A 280 -54.65 -14.46 10.53
C THR A 280 -53.90 -15.68 9.97
N PRO A 281 -53.97 -15.98 8.65
CA PRO A 281 -53.15 -17.04 8.06
C PRO A 281 -51.66 -16.84 8.30
N THR A 282 -50.93 -17.95 8.49
CA THR A 282 -49.48 -17.92 8.76
C THR A 282 -48.68 -17.73 7.48
N ASN A 283 -49.10 -18.34 6.37
CA ASN A 283 -48.52 -18.14 5.05
C ASN A 283 -49.56 -18.31 3.94
N ILE A 284 -49.44 -17.52 2.87
CA ILE A 284 -50.19 -17.65 1.63
C ILE A 284 -49.21 -17.56 0.46
N GLY A 285 -49.01 -18.69 -0.22
CA GLY A 285 -48.12 -18.84 -1.35
C GLY A 285 -48.87 -18.74 -2.68
N PHE A 286 -48.25 -18.10 -3.67
CA PHE A 286 -48.70 -18.09 -5.06
C PHE A 286 -47.58 -18.61 -5.97
N HIS A 287 -47.93 -19.60 -6.79
CA HIS A 287 -47.09 -20.16 -7.83
C HIS A 287 -47.72 -19.86 -9.19
N PHE A 288 -47.16 -18.88 -9.90
CA PHE A 288 -47.75 -18.39 -11.14
C PHE A 288 -47.40 -19.29 -12.34
N GLY A 289 -48.42 -19.72 -13.09
CA GLY A 289 -48.26 -20.49 -14.32
C GLY A 289 -47.74 -19.63 -15.47
N ARG A 290 -48.08 -18.34 -15.50
CA ARG A 290 -47.48 -17.35 -16.41
C ARG A 290 -47.14 -16.07 -15.67
N ALA A 291 -45.90 -15.62 -15.79
CA ALA A 291 -45.47 -14.36 -15.20
C ALA A 291 -44.55 -13.60 -16.17
N ARG A 292 -44.99 -12.41 -16.55
CA ARG A 292 -44.26 -11.51 -17.46
C ARG A 292 -43.88 -10.23 -16.71
N LEU A 293 -42.58 -10.01 -16.56
CA LEU A 293 -42.03 -8.80 -15.94
C LEU A 293 -41.17 -8.10 -16.99
N PHE A 294 -41.38 -6.81 -17.21
CA PHE A 294 -40.62 -5.99 -18.16
C PHE A 294 -40.59 -6.59 -19.58
N GLY A 295 -41.72 -7.16 -20.00
CA GLY A 295 -41.87 -7.79 -21.31
C GLY A 295 -41.22 -9.18 -21.46
N LEU A 296 -40.72 -9.79 -20.38
CA LEU A 296 -39.99 -11.06 -20.40
C LEU A 296 -40.62 -12.08 -19.43
N GLU A 297 -40.53 -13.37 -19.76
CA GLU A 297 -41.06 -14.44 -18.91
C GLU A 297 -40.10 -14.79 -17.76
N TYR A 298 -40.67 -15.00 -16.57
CA TYR A 298 -39.96 -15.41 -15.36
C TYR A 298 -40.69 -16.56 -14.66
N THR A 299 -39.93 -17.37 -13.93
CA THR A 299 -40.50 -18.24 -12.90
C THR A 299 -40.74 -17.39 -11.65
N VAL A 300 -41.99 -17.25 -11.21
CA VAL A 300 -42.34 -16.39 -10.07
C VAL A 300 -42.94 -17.21 -8.95
N ALA A 301 -42.40 -17.01 -7.75
CA ALA A 301 -43.00 -17.43 -6.50
C ALA A 301 -43.29 -16.19 -5.65
N MET A 302 -44.47 -16.13 -5.07
CA MET A 302 -44.83 -15.10 -4.11
C MET A 302 -45.27 -15.76 -2.81
N SER A 303 -44.86 -15.17 -1.69
CA SER A 303 -45.26 -15.60 -0.36
C SER A 303 -45.73 -14.38 0.40
N MET A 304 -46.88 -14.51 1.04
CA MET A 304 -47.43 -13.54 1.98
C MET A 304 -47.39 -14.18 3.35
N ALA A 305 -46.80 -13.51 4.34
CA ALA A 305 -46.80 -13.95 5.73
C ALA A 305 -47.64 -12.95 6.55
N PRO A 306 -48.97 -13.13 6.63
CA PRO A 306 -49.84 -12.16 7.29
C PRO A 306 -49.52 -11.96 8.77
N ALA A 307 -49.13 -13.04 9.48
CA ALA A 307 -48.70 -12.99 10.87
C ALA A 307 -47.48 -12.06 11.08
N ASP A 308 -46.54 -12.06 10.14
CA ASP A 308 -45.32 -11.24 10.18
C ASP A 308 -45.49 -9.87 9.49
N LYS A 309 -46.67 -9.63 8.89
CA LYS A 309 -47.01 -8.42 8.12
C LYS A 309 -46.13 -8.20 6.89
N GLN A 310 -45.65 -9.28 6.28
CA GLN A 310 -44.71 -9.23 5.15
C GLN A 310 -45.33 -9.78 3.85
N ILE A 311 -44.92 -9.19 2.73
CA ILE A 311 -45.19 -9.69 1.36
C ILE A 311 -43.86 -9.73 0.62
N ALA A 312 -43.51 -10.89 0.08
CA ALA A 312 -42.29 -11.08 -0.70
C ALA A 312 -42.62 -11.75 -2.03
N VAL A 313 -42.17 -11.14 -3.13
CA VAL A 313 -42.20 -11.76 -4.47
C VAL A 313 -40.79 -12.00 -4.95
N LYS A 314 -40.55 -13.20 -5.47
CA LYS A 314 -39.28 -13.60 -6.06
C LYS A 314 -39.51 -14.14 -7.47
N ALA A 315 -38.90 -13.49 -8.45
CA ALA A 315 -38.91 -13.89 -9.85
C ALA A 315 -37.50 -14.29 -10.28
N GLY A 316 -37.36 -15.44 -10.93
CA GLY A 316 -36.09 -15.96 -11.42
C GLY A 316 -36.13 -16.27 -12.90
N ARG A 317 -35.02 -16.05 -13.60
CA ARG A 317 -34.79 -16.59 -14.95
C ARG A 317 -33.31 -16.86 -15.19
N PRO A 318 -32.96 -17.85 -16.03
CA PRO A 318 -31.57 -18.27 -16.18
C PRO A 318 -30.70 -17.24 -16.90
N LYS A 319 -31.27 -16.44 -17.81
CA LYS A 319 -30.49 -15.53 -18.67
C LYS A 319 -31.33 -14.43 -19.31
N MET A 320 -30.81 -13.21 -19.42
CA MET A 320 -31.35 -12.10 -20.23
C MET A 320 -30.25 -11.34 -20.97
N THR A 321 -30.58 -10.56 -22.00
CA THR A 321 -29.62 -9.66 -22.68
C THR A 321 -29.51 -8.31 -21.98
N MET A 322 -28.41 -7.59 -22.22
CA MET A 322 -28.22 -6.26 -21.66
C MET A 322 -29.20 -5.23 -22.25
N ASN A 323 -29.60 -5.36 -23.51
CA ASN A 323 -30.64 -4.50 -24.09
C ASN A 323 -31.98 -4.71 -23.40
N GLN A 324 -32.35 -5.95 -23.12
CA GLN A 324 -33.52 -6.27 -22.31
C GLN A 324 -33.44 -5.69 -20.87
N PHE A 325 -32.24 -5.54 -20.31
CA PHE A 325 -32.04 -4.91 -19.00
C PHE A 325 -32.14 -3.39 -19.10
N THR A 326 -31.58 -2.78 -20.14
CA THR A 326 -31.76 -1.36 -20.45
C THR A 326 -33.23 -1.03 -20.66
N ASP A 327 -33.97 -1.85 -21.42
CA ASP A 327 -35.41 -1.70 -21.64
C ASP A 327 -36.18 -1.79 -20.30
N MET A 328 -35.76 -2.69 -19.41
CA MET A 328 -36.29 -2.76 -18.04
C MET A 328 -36.03 -1.45 -17.27
N LEU A 329 -34.80 -0.93 -17.27
CA LEU A 329 -34.47 0.32 -16.60
C LEU A 329 -35.26 1.51 -17.17
N GLN A 330 -35.41 1.58 -18.49
CA GLN A 330 -36.20 2.60 -19.17
C GLN A 330 -37.70 2.50 -18.86
N SER A 331 -38.20 1.30 -18.51
CA SER A 331 -39.57 1.12 -18.05
C SER A 331 -39.86 1.89 -16.75
N PHE A 332 -38.83 2.22 -15.96
CA PHE A 332 -38.89 3.13 -14.82
C PHE A 332 -38.84 4.62 -15.18
N LYS A 333 -38.94 4.95 -16.48
CA LYS A 333 -38.79 6.31 -17.04
C LYS A 333 -37.42 6.94 -16.80
N LEU A 334 -36.41 6.12 -16.50
CA LEU A 334 -35.04 6.56 -16.32
C LEU A 334 -34.45 7.02 -17.66
N ASN A 335 -33.75 8.16 -17.65
CA ASN A 335 -32.85 8.52 -18.72
C ASN A 335 -31.56 7.73 -18.54
N VAL A 336 -31.52 6.53 -19.14
CA VAL A 336 -30.39 5.60 -19.04
C VAL A 336 -29.32 6.01 -20.05
N PRO A 337 -28.10 6.38 -19.61
CA PRO A 337 -27.01 6.70 -20.51
C PRO A 337 -26.53 5.44 -21.26
N ASP A 338 -26.00 5.63 -22.47
CA ASP A 338 -25.41 4.56 -23.27
C ASP A 338 -24.05 4.13 -22.69
N ILE A 339 -24.12 3.18 -21.74
CA ILE A 339 -22.98 2.75 -20.91
C ILE A 339 -22.77 1.24 -20.92
N PHE A 340 -23.68 0.47 -21.50
CA PHE A 340 -23.66 -0.99 -21.50
C PHE A 340 -23.58 -1.55 -22.94
N PRO A 341 -22.54 -2.33 -23.29
CA PRO A 341 -22.40 -2.93 -24.61
C PRO A 341 -23.53 -3.91 -25.02
N ASP A 342 -23.92 -3.91 -26.29
CA ASP A 342 -25.02 -4.72 -26.86
C ASP A 342 -24.84 -6.25 -26.74
N GLU A 343 -23.62 -6.75 -26.58
CA GLU A 343 -23.29 -8.17 -26.71
C GLU A 343 -23.13 -8.89 -25.37
N ILE A 344 -23.66 -8.28 -24.31
CA ILE A 344 -23.60 -8.79 -22.94
C ILE A 344 -24.90 -9.48 -22.58
N TYR A 345 -24.79 -10.57 -21.82
CA TYR A 345 -25.92 -11.23 -21.21
C TYR A 345 -25.75 -11.34 -19.71
N ILE A 346 -26.85 -11.29 -18.98
CA ILE A 346 -26.92 -11.45 -17.53
C ILE A 346 -27.45 -12.84 -17.24
N GLU A 347 -26.68 -13.65 -16.52
CA GLU A 347 -27.02 -15.00 -16.04
C GLU A 347 -27.64 -14.91 -14.63
N ASP A 348 -28.37 -15.95 -14.23
CA ASP A 348 -28.91 -16.11 -12.87
C ASP A 348 -29.68 -14.89 -12.37
N VAL A 349 -30.59 -14.40 -13.22
CA VAL A 349 -31.37 -13.20 -12.95
C VAL A 349 -32.40 -13.48 -11.88
N GLU A 350 -32.41 -12.64 -10.86
CA GLU A 350 -33.35 -12.68 -9.74
C GLU A 350 -33.93 -11.29 -9.51
N ILE A 351 -35.25 -11.19 -9.46
CA ILE A 351 -35.98 -9.97 -9.09
C ILE A 351 -36.74 -10.25 -7.81
N THR A 352 -36.55 -9.39 -6.82
CA THR A 352 -37.19 -9.48 -5.52
C THR A 352 -38.00 -8.20 -5.28
N MET A 353 -39.25 -8.32 -4.89
CA MET A 353 -40.13 -7.18 -4.61
C MET A 353 -40.63 -7.23 -3.18
N ALA A 354 -40.50 -6.11 -2.47
CA ALA A 354 -41.01 -5.88 -1.13
C ALA A 354 -41.72 -4.52 -1.12
N PRO A 355 -43.03 -4.45 -1.44
CA PRO A 355 -43.73 -3.18 -1.61
C PRO A 355 -43.82 -2.32 -0.34
N ALA A 356 -43.49 -2.86 0.83
CA ALA A 356 -43.49 -2.12 2.08
C ALA A 356 -42.56 -2.66 3.18
N GLY A 357 -41.43 -3.23 2.80
CA GLY A 357 -40.46 -3.73 3.78
C GLY A 357 -40.61 -5.22 4.00
N ALA A 358 -39.57 -5.99 3.72
CA ALA A 358 -39.51 -7.40 4.10
C ALA A 358 -38.06 -7.88 4.24
N GLU A 359 -37.84 -8.81 5.18
CA GLU A 359 -36.62 -9.60 5.25
C GLU A 359 -36.75 -10.80 4.31
N ILE A 360 -35.85 -10.91 3.34
CA ILE A 360 -35.87 -11.95 2.31
C ILE A 360 -34.55 -12.72 2.40
N GLY A 361 -34.55 -13.76 3.23
CA GLY A 361 -33.34 -14.49 3.60
C GLY A 361 -32.48 -13.68 4.57
N GLU A 362 -31.22 -13.42 4.22
CA GLU A 362 -30.29 -12.59 5.00
C GLU A 362 -30.33 -11.09 4.63
N PHE A 363 -31.28 -10.66 3.78
CA PHE A 363 -31.33 -9.32 3.22
C PHE A 363 -32.64 -8.60 3.53
N GLU A 364 -32.55 -7.38 4.06
CA GLU A 364 -33.69 -6.50 4.34
C GLU A 364 -33.88 -5.52 3.16
N LEU A 365 -35.10 -5.44 2.62
CA LEU A 365 -35.47 -4.46 1.58
C LEU A 365 -36.57 -3.55 2.13
N ASP A 366 -36.25 -2.28 2.41
CA ASP A 366 -37.15 -1.28 3.04
C ASP A 366 -38.45 -1.04 2.25
N ASP A 367 -38.34 -0.80 0.94
CA ASP A 367 -39.47 -0.71 0.01
C ASP A 367 -39.01 -0.80 -1.46
N GLY A 368 -39.86 -1.36 -2.33
CA GLY A 368 -39.66 -1.38 -3.78
C GLY A 368 -39.15 -2.71 -4.34
N LEU A 369 -38.19 -2.65 -5.26
CA LEU A 369 -37.71 -3.79 -6.05
C LEU A 369 -36.19 -3.85 -6.06
N ARG A 370 -35.65 -5.07 -6.01
CA ARG A 370 -34.25 -5.39 -6.23
C ARG A 370 -34.11 -6.34 -7.41
N PHE A 371 -33.16 -6.09 -8.29
CA PHE A 371 -32.72 -6.99 -9.34
C PHE A 371 -31.27 -7.40 -9.07
N LYS A 372 -30.98 -8.70 -9.22
CA LYS A 372 -29.65 -9.28 -9.18
C LYS A 372 -29.40 -10.13 -10.43
N GLY A 373 -28.14 -10.24 -10.81
CA GLY A 373 -27.69 -11.24 -11.76
C GLY A 373 -26.19 -11.13 -12.01
N VAL A 374 -25.65 -12.04 -12.81
CA VAL A 374 -24.23 -12.08 -13.17
C VAL A 374 -24.07 -11.71 -14.64
N ALA A 375 -23.59 -10.49 -14.92
CA ALA A 375 -23.35 -10.08 -16.30
C ALA A 375 -22.06 -10.67 -16.86
N ASN A 376 -22.14 -11.22 -18.05
CA ASN A 376 -21.08 -11.91 -18.75
C ASN A 376 -20.75 -11.19 -20.07
N PHE A 377 -19.54 -10.66 -20.14
CA PHE A 377 -19.05 -9.84 -21.23
C PHE A 377 -18.29 -10.69 -22.22
N ARG A 378 -18.98 -11.29 -23.20
CA ARG A 378 -18.36 -12.12 -24.27
C ARG A 378 -17.36 -13.17 -23.73
N ASN A 379 -17.64 -13.84 -22.61
CA ASN A 379 -16.72 -14.78 -21.93
C ASN A 379 -15.36 -14.16 -21.50
N THR A 380 -15.28 -12.84 -21.45
CA THR A 380 -14.05 -12.10 -21.13
C THR A 380 -13.98 -11.77 -19.65
N PHE A 381 -15.09 -11.32 -19.04
CA PHE A 381 -15.24 -11.14 -17.59
C PHE A 381 -16.69 -11.32 -17.13
N LYS A 382 -16.86 -11.74 -15.87
CA LYS A 382 -18.15 -11.78 -15.15
C LYS A 382 -18.17 -10.72 -14.05
N GLY A 383 -19.32 -10.12 -13.79
CA GLY A 383 -19.53 -9.19 -12.67
C GLY A 383 -20.97 -9.23 -12.17
N ASP A 384 -21.12 -9.05 -10.86
CA ASP A 384 -22.42 -9.02 -10.20
C ASP A 384 -23.10 -7.68 -10.47
N ILE A 385 -24.34 -7.75 -10.95
CA ILE A 385 -25.24 -6.61 -11.10
C ILE A 385 -26.22 -6.62 -9.94
N ASN A 386 -26.37 -5.49 -9.28
CA ASN A 386 -27.37 -5.27 -8.26
C ASN A 386 -28.05 -3.92 -8.48
N PHE A 387 -29.32 -3.95 -8.91
CA PHE A 387 -30.13 -2.76 -9.10
C PHE A 387 -31.20 -2.70 -8.02
N ILE A 388 -31.35 -1.55 -7.35
CA ILE A 388 -32.35 -1.31 -6.32
C ILE A 388 -33.19 -0.11 -6.75
N ALA A 389 -34.50 -0.29 -6.86
CA ALA A 389 -35.48 0.75 -7.09
C ALA A 389 -36.36 0.86 -5.85
N SER A 390 -36.13 1.89 -5.05
CA SER A 390 -36.82 2.12 -3.78
C SER A 390 -37.90 3.20 -3.89
N VAL A 391 -39.03 2.95 -3.20
CA VAL A 391 -40.15 3.89 -3.11
C VAL A 391 -39.84 5.04 -2.15
N SER A 392 -38.82 4.93 -1.31
CA SER A 392 -38.37 5.98 -0.39
C SER A 392 -37.02 6.59 -0.78
N GLN A 393 -36.07 5.77 -1.24
CA GLN A 393 -34.67 6.14 -1.43
C GLN A 393 -34.28 6.45 -2.89
N GLY A 394 -35.09 6.09 -3.89
CA GLY A 394 -34.79 6.35 -5.31
C GLY A 394 -34.14 5.17 -6.03
N PHE A 395 -33.33 5.42 -7.07
CA PHE A 395 -32.76 4.38 -7.92
C PHE A 395 -31.24 4.26 -7.72
N PHE A 396 -30.77 3.03 -7.50
CA PHE A 396 -29.37 2.70 -7.29
C PHE A 396 -28.97 1.53 -8.19
N LEU A 397 -27.88 1.66 -8.92
CA LEU A 397 -27.31 0.57 -9.70
C LEU A 397 -25.85 0.35 -9.30
N ASP A 398 -25.59 -0.79 -8.69
CA ASP A 398 -24.25 -1.28 -8.35
C ASP A 398 -23.81 -2.37 -9.34
N TYR A 399 -22.58 -2.24 -9.82
CA TYR A 399 -21.94 -3.25 -10.66
C TYR A 399 -20.55 -3.60 -10.11
N ASN A 400 -20.32 -4.85 -9.70
CA ASN A 400 -19.07 -5.31 -9.08
C ASN A 400 -18.32 -6.33 -9.97
N ILE A 401 -17.07 -6.05 -10.34
CA ILE A 401 -16.21 -6.95 -11.14
C ILE A 401 -15.08 -7.51 -10.28
N ASP A 402 -14.97 -8.84 -10.16
CA ASP A 402 -14.00 -9.45 -9.23
C ASP A 402 -12.83 -10.20 -9.91
N ALA A 403 -13.00 -10.84 -11.08
CA ALA A 403 -11.96 -11.79 -11.57
C ALA A 403 -11.16 -11.38 -12.82
N ASP A 404 -11.72 -10.61 -13.75
CA ASP A 404 -11.22 -10.61 -15.14
C ASP A 404 -10.83 -9.23 -15.72
N PHE A 405 -11.00 -8.15 -14.94
CA PHE A 405 -10.48 -6.82 -15.27
C PHE A 405 -8.96 -6.83 -15.55
N LYS A 406 -8.22 -7.72 -14.87
CA LYS A 406 -6.79 -8.00 -15.09
C LYS A 406 -6.47 -8.33 -16.55
N ARG A 407 -7.22 -9.23 -17.19
CA ARG A 407 -6.96 -9.70 -18.56
C ARG A 407 -7.18 -8.61 -19.60
N MET A 408 -8.12 -7.71 -19.33
CA MET A 408 -8.49 -6.61 -20.20
C MET A 408 -7.49 -5.47 -20.12
N LEU A 409 -7.09 -5.09 -18.89
CA LEU A 409 -6.00 -4.16 -18.64
C LEU A 409 -4.71 -4.64 -19.36
N MET A 410 -4.41 -5.95 -19.30
CA MET A 410 -3.28 -6.58 -19.99
C MET A 410 -3.30 -6.38 -21.51
N ASN A 411 -4.47 -6.39 -22.16
CA ASN A 411 -4.56 -6.26 -23.63
C ASN A 411 -4.34 -4.82 -24.11
N GLU A 412 -4.80 -3.81 -23.38
CA GLU A 412 -4.55 -2.40 -23.72
C GLU A 412 -3.11 -1.96 -23.37
N LEU A 413 -2.57 -2.41 -22.23
CA LEU A 413 -1.19 -2.14 -21.82
C LEU A 413 -0.15 -2.68 -22.81
N ARG A 414 -0.44 -3.80 -23.48
CA ARG A 414 0.42 -4.38 -24.53
C ARG A 414 0.56 -3.49 -25.77
N LYS A 415 -0.35 -2.53 -25.98
CA LYS A 415 -0.28 -1.59 -27.11
C LYS A 415 0.72 -0.45 -26.85
N VAL A 416 1.13 -0.23 -25.59
CA VAL A 416 2.08 0.83 -25.20
C VAL A 416 3.54 0.35 -25.31
N LYS A 417 4.11 0.51 -26.52
CA LYS A 417 5.45 0.02 -26.91
C LYS A 417 6.64 0.37 -25.98
N PRO A 418 6.67 1.53 -25.28
CA PRO A 418 7.78 1.84 -24.37
C PRO A 418 7.73 1.13 -23.00
N LEU A 419 6.59 0.52 -22.61
CA LEU A 419 6.33 0.07 -21.23
C LEU A 419 6.21 -1.44 -21.03
N ALA A 420 6.05 -2.21 -22.11
CA ALA A 420 5.86 -3.66 -22.07
C ALA A 420 6.80 -4.46 -21.12
N PRO A 421 8.10 -4.13 -20.95
CA PRO A 421 9.02 -4.94 -20.14
C PRO A 421 8.87 -4.85 -18.62
N VAL A 422 8.35 -3.73 -18.10
CA VAL A 422 8.17 -3.49 -16.65
C VAL A 422 6.74 -3.85 -16.25
N MET A 423 5.81 -3.73 -17.21
CA MET A 423 4.40 -3.98 -17.02
C MET A 423 4.08 -5.45 -16.78
N ASP A 424 4.77 -6.43 -17.39
CA ASP A 424 4.48 -7.85 -17.14
C ASP A 424 4.72 -8.26 -15.66
N ARG A 425 5.68 -7.62 -14.99
CA ARG A 425 5.96 -7.82 -13.55
C ARG A 425 4.95 -7.06 -12.67
N ALA A 426 4.65 -5.81 -13.01
CA ALA A 426 3.59 -5.03 -12.35
C ALA A 426 2.24 -5.76 -12.37
N LEU A 427 1.90 -6.30 -13.53
CA LEU A 427 0.61 -6.95 -13.75
C LEU A 427 0.56 -8.37 -13.18
N SER A 428 1.71 -9.00 -12.92
CA SER A 428 1.75 -10.26 -12.18
C SER A 428 1.25 -10.11 -10.74
N THR A 429 1.51 -8.96 -10.11
CA THR A 429 1.04 -8.59 -8.75
C THR A 429 -0.27 -7.81 -8.74
N LEU A 430 -0.85 -7.51 -9.92
CA LEU A 430 -2.15 -6.83 -10.01
C LEU A 430 -3.25 -7.68 -9.33
N GLN A 431 -3.79 -7.14 -8.23
CA GLN A 431 -5.01 -7.58 -7.57
C GLN A 431 -6.08 -6.51 -7.78
N VAL A 432 -7.14 -6.85 -8.50
CA VAL A 432 -8.27 -5.94 -8.65
C VAL A 432 -9.08 -6.08 -7.38
N ARG A 433 -9.13 -5.02 -6.56
CA ARG A 433 -9.75 -5.09 -5.23
C ARG A 433 -11.24 -4.76 -5.28
N LYS A 434 -11.64 -3.80 -6.12
CA LYS A 434 -13.05 -3.40 -6.32
C LYS A 434 -13.19 -2.54 -7.58
N VAL A 435 -13.96 -2.98 -8.57
CA VAL A 435 -14.49 -2.09 -9.60
C VAL A 435 -15.98 -1.97 -9.35
N ASN A 436 -16.42 -0.81 -8.88
CA ASN A 436 -17.81 -0.56 -8.52
C ASN A 436 -18.32 0.64 -9.35
N LEU A 437 -19.26 0.37 -10.27
CA LEU A 437 -20.08 1.45 -10.82
C LEU A 437 -21.25 1.65 -9.88
N HIS A 438 -21.36 2.85 -9.32
CA HIS A 438 -22.54 3.30 -8.60
C HIS A 438 -23.21 4.41 -9.43
N LEU A 439 -24.44 4.15 -9.86
CA LEU A 439 -25.27 5.17 -10.50
C LEU A 439 -26.50 5.45 -9.65
N GLU A 440 -26.79 6.73 -9.50
CA GLU A 440 -27.96 7.23 -8.77
C GLU A 440 -28.81 8.08 -9.72
N ALA A 441 -30.12 8.03 -9.55
CA ALA A 441 -31.04 8.96 -10.20
C ALA A 441 -31.93 9.61 -9.14
N ASN A 442 -31.95 10.95 -9.13
CA ASN A 442 -32.92 11.70 -8.34
C ASN A 442 -34.32 11.55 -8.99
N ARG A 443 -35.36 11.53 -8.16
CA ARG A 443 -36.76 11.47 -8.56
C ARG A 443 -37.23 12.66 -9.39
N GLU A 444 -36.54 13.81 -9.29
CA GLU A 444 -36.93 15.03 -9.99
C GLU A 444 -36.46 15.07 -11.45
N ASP A 445 -35.23 14.61 -11.74
CA ASP A 445 -34.64 14.67 -13.09
C ASP A 445 -34.55 13.30 -13.78
N LEU A 446 -34.78 12.20 -13.03
CA LEU A 446 -34.72 10.81 -13.48
C LEU A 446 -33.47 10.48 -14.31
N LYS A 447 -32.41 11.26 -14.09
CA LYS A 447 -31.17 11.14 -14.84
C LYS A 447 -30.24 10.22 -14.08
N LEU A 448 -30.02 9.03 -14.63
CA LEU A 448 -29.10 8.08 -14.04
C LEU A 448 -27.67 8.58 -14.28
N ALA A 449 -27.01 9.03 -13.22
CA ALA A 449 -25.68 9.61 -13.26
C ALA A 449 -24.85 9.14 -12.08
N GLY A 450 -23.54 9.03 -12.27
CA GLY A 450 -22.66 8.54 -11.23
C GLY A 450 -21.25 8.33 -11.75
N LYS A 451 -20.43 7.69 -10.92
CA LYS A 451 -19.00 7.49 -11.19
C LYS A 451 -18.69 6.01 -11.09
N THR A 452 -17.91 5.51 -12.03
CA THR A 452 -17.25 4.22 -11.91
C THR A 452 -16.06 4.42 -10.98
N HIS A 453 -16.16 3.94 -9.74
CA HIS A 453 -15.05 3.92 -8.80
C HIS A 453 -14.21 2.67 -9.04
N VAL A 454 -12.93 2.89 -9.35
CA VAL A 454 -11.99 1.83 -9.70
C VAL A 454 -10.91 1.79 -8.64
N LYS A 455 -10.89 0.70 -7.87
CA LYS A 455 -9.87 0.38 -6.86
C LYS A 455 -9.15 -0.89 -7.25
N PHE A 456 -7.85 -0.77 -7.47
CA PHE A 456 -7.00 -1.89 -7.83
C PHE A 456 -5.64 -1.76 -7.16
N GLU A 457 -4.95 -2.87 -6.99
CA GLU A 457 -3.67 -2.94 -6.32
C GLU A 457 -2.63 -3.51 -7.28
N VAL A 458 -1.48 -2.84 -7.38
CA VAL A 458 -0.36 -3.23 -8.23
C VAL A 458 0.90 -3.01 -7.40
N PHE A 459 1.81 -3.98 -7.34
CA PHE A 459 2.99 -3.91 -6.46
C PHE A 459 2.66 -3.62 -4.99
N ASP A 460 1.58 -4.22 -4.46
CA ASP A 460 1.12 -4.04 -3.08
C ASP A 460 0.75 -2.57 -2.71
N LYS A 461 0.58 -1.70 -3.73
CA LYS A 461 0.04 -0.33 -3.59
C LYS A 461 -1.38 -0.27 -4.16
N THR A 462 -2.30 0.32 -3.40
CA THR A 462 -3.70 0.54 -3.81
C THR A 462 -3.82 1.84 -4.60
N PHE A 463 -4.43 1.76 -5.77
CA PHE A 463 -4.77 2.88 -6.65
C PHE A 463 -6.28 3.02 -6.72
N GLU A 464 -6.76 4.26 -6.62
CA GLU A 464 -8.18 4.61 -6.66
C GLU A 464 -8.40 5.77 -7.62
N PHE A 465 -9.37 5.64 -8.51
CA PHE A 465 -9.83 6.75 -9.35
C PHE A 465 -11.29 6.58 -9.76
N ASP A 466 -11.92 7.72 -10.07
CA ASP A 466 -13.28 7.75 -10.60
C ASP A 466 -13.27 7.99 -12.12
N VAL A 467 -14.14 7.30 -12.86
CA VAL A 467 -14.47 7.61 -14.26
C VAL A 467 -15.93 8.04 -14.31
N GLU A 468 -16.20 9.23 -14.86
CA GLU A 468 -17.57 9.74 -14.94
C GLU A 468 -18.41 8.91 -15.92
N GLY A 469 -19.52 8.38 -15.42
CA GLY A 469 -20.69 8.00 -16.21
C GLY A 469 -20.55 6.94 -17.29
N GLN A 470 -19.46 6.17 -17.37
CA GLN A 470 -19.32 5.07 -18.34
C GLN A 470 -18.52 3.89 -17.79
N LEU A 471 -19.03 2.68 -18.03
CA LEU A 471 -18.32 1.42 -17.84
C LEU A 471 -17.57 1.10 -19.15
N ASP A 472 -16.64 1.99 -19.52
CA ASP A 472 -15.81 1.88 -20.72
C ASP A 472 -14.46 1.22 -20.34
N PRO A 473 -14.27 -0.08 -20.68
CA PRO A 473 -13.02 -0.81 -20.56
C PRO A 473 -11.77 -0.04 -20.93
N GLN A 474 -11.82 0.69 -22.03
CA GLN A 474 -10.68 1.32 -22.64
C GLN A 474 -10.32 2.59 -21.89
N LYS A 475 -11.30 3.43 -21.55
CA LYS A 475 -11.07 4.64 -20.72
C LYS A 475 -10.65 4.30 -19.30
N ILE A 476 -11.24 3.27 -18.70
CA ILE A 476 -10.83 2.79 -17.39
C ILE A 476 -9.38 2.27 -17.45
N ALA A 477 -9.02 1.53 -18.49
CA ALA A 477 -7.65 1.06 -18.69
C ALA A 477 -6.68 2.22 -18.93
N GLU A 478 -6.99 3.17 -19.81
CA GLU A 478 -6.18 4.36 -20.09
C GLU A 478 -5.95 5.19 -18.82
N LYS A 479 -6.99 5.43 -18.01
CA LYS A 479 -6.86 6.18 -16.76
C LYS A 479 -6.12 5.41 -15.66
N ALA A 480 -6.26 4.08 -15.61
CA ALA A 480 -5.43 3.23 -14.76
C ALA A 480 -3.96 3.26 -15.19
N ILE A 481 -3.68 3.27 -16.50
CA ILE A 481 -2.33 3.43 -17.05
C ILE A 481 -1.76 4.78 -16.65
N ASP A 482 -2.51 5.86 -16.84
CA ASP A 482 -2.09 7.20 -16.45
C ASP A 482 -1.76 7.26 -14.95
N LYS A 483 -2.61 6.67 -14.09
CA LYS A 483 -2.34 6.59 -12.66
C LYS A 483 -1.11 5.74 -12.28
N ILE A 484 -0.91 4.59 -12.93
CA ILE A 484 0.29 3.76 -12.75
C ILE A 484 1.55 4.50 -13.23
N VAL A 485 1.43 5.31 -14.29
CA VAL A 485 2.53 6.09 -14.89
C VAL A 485 2.86 7.33 -14.05
N GLU A 486 1.85 8.01 -13.50
CA GLU A 486 2.00 9.18 -12.62
C GLU A 486 2.63 8.82 -11.27
N GLU A 487 2.23 7.69 -10.67
CA GLU A 487 2.63 7.29 -9.31
C GLU A 487 3.72 6.20 -9.25
N GLY A 488 4.14 5.64 -10.39
CA GLY A 488 5.15 4.59 -10.49
C GLY A 488 6.60 5.11 -10.48
N GLU A 489 7.25 5.10 -9.32
CA GLU A 489 8.66 5.48 -9.10
C GLU A 489 9.66 4.77 -10.05
N VAL A 490 9.35 3.57 -10.54
CA VAL A 490 10.17 2.81 -11.50
C VAL A 490 10.23 3.48 -12.87
N LEU A 491 9.18 4.18 -13.30
CA LEU A 491 9.09 4.88 -14.58
C LEU A 491 9.84 6.22 -14.55
N GLN A 492 9.74 6.94 -13.43
CA GLN A 492 10.55 8.12 -13.19
C GLN A 492 12.05 7.77 -13.08
N MET A 493 12.38 6.65 -12.41
CA MET A 493 13.75 6.12 -12.35
C MET A 493 14.25 5.73 -13.75
N ALA A 494 13.44 5.02 -14.55
CA ALA A 494 13.82 4.63 -15.92
C ALA A 494 14.04 5.84 -16.85
N ASN A 495 13.22 6.89 -16.74
CA ASN A 495 13.40 8.14 -17.50
C ASN A 495 14.65 8.92 -17.05
N LYS A 496 14.89 9.05 -15.74
CA LYS A 496 16.13 9.64 -15.20
C LYS A 496 17.37 8.86 -15.65
N VAL A 497 17.32 7.53 -15.61
CA VAL A 497 18.42 6.67 -16.11
C VAL A 497 18.63 6.89 -17.61
N ARG A 498 17.55 7.01 -18.39
CA ARG A 498 17.64 7.24 -19.85
C ARG A 498 18.30 8.58 -20.18
N ASP A 499 18.03 9.64 -19.42
CA ASP A 499 18.66 10.96 -19.63
C ASP A 499 20.16 10.92 -19.29
N VAL A 500 20.53 10.25 -18.20
CA VAL A 500 21.93 9.98 -17.83
C VAL A 500 22.63 9.18 -18.93
N VAL A 501 21.98 8.14 -19.44
CA VAL A 501 22.49 7.29 -20.53
C VAL A 501 22.69 8.10 -21.81
N GLY A 502 21.76 8.98 -22.17
CA GLY A 502 21.89 9.86 -23.32
C GLY A 502 23.10 10.81 -23.22
N GLY A 503 23.30 11.41 -22.04
CA GLY A 503 24.46 12.25 -21.74
C GLY A 503 25.79 11.49 -21.80
N ALA A 504 25.85 10.34 -21.12
CA ALA A 504 27.01 9.46 -21.08
C ALA A 504 27.39 8.95 -22.48
N SER A 505 26.40 8.57 -23.27
CA SER A 505 26.55 8.14 -24.67
C SER A 505 27.24 9.22 -25.51
N LYS A 506 26.76 10.47 -25.44
CA LYS A 506 27.33 11.60 -26.19
C LYS A 506 28.78 11.87 -25.80
N LYS A 507 29.10 11.83 -24.52
CA LYS A 507 30.48 12.03 -24.03
C LYS A 507 31.40 10.90 -24.45
N ALA A 508 30.97 9.65 -24.27
CA ALA A 508 31.73 8.47 -24.69
C ALA A 508 32.00 8.50 -26.20
N TYR A 509 31.02 8.91 -27.01
CA TYR A 509 31.16 9.08 -28.46
C TYR A 509 32.23 10.13 -28.81
N GLY A 510 32.28 11.24 -28.07
CA GLY A 510 33.32 12.27 -28.20
C GLY A 510 34.71 11.72 -27.90
N ILE A 511 34.87 10.94 -26.83
CA ILE A 511 36.14 10.30 -26.45
C ILE A 511 36.60 9.33 -27.55
N ALA A 512 35.71 8.48 -28.05
CA ALA A 512 36.02 7.56 -29.15
C ALA A 512 36.42 8.31 -30.43
N SER A 513 35.73 9.41 -30.75
CA SER A 513 36.05 10.24 -31.92
C SER A 513 37.41 10.91 -31.79
N ASN A 514 37.78 11.39 -30.60
CA ASN A 514 39.11 11.95 -30.34
C ASN A 514 40.20 10.88 -30.48
N ALA A 515 39.98 9.68 -29.97
CA ALA A 515 40.91 8.55 -30.13
C ALA A 515 41.16 8.22 -31.61
N PHE A 516 40.09 8.20 -32.41
CA PHE A 516 40.18 8.01 -33.86
C PHE A 516 40.94 9.16 -34.54
N ASN A 517 40.67 10.41 -34.17
CA ASN A 517 41.37 11.58 -34.69
C ASN A 517 42.86 11.55 -34.35
N ASP A 518 43.22 11.13 -33.13
CA ASP A 518 44.61 10.98 -32.70
C ASP A 518 45.32 9.88 -33.50
N ALA A 519 44.67 8.74 -33.73
CA ALA A 519 45.19 7.70 -34.61
C ALA A 519 45.38 8.20 -36.06
N ARG A 520 44.48 9.07 -36.55
CA ARG A 520 44.63 9.72 -37.87
C ARG A 520 45.69 10.82 -37.91
N LYS A 521 46.22 11.33 -36.79
CA LYS A 521 47.34 12.29 -36.83
C LYS A 521 48.59 11.67 -37.44
N GLU A 522 48.77 10.36 -37.31
CA GLU A 522 49.82 9.59 -38.01
C GLU A 522 49.62 9.55 -39.54
N LEU A 523 48.40 9.83 -40.03
CA LEU A 523 48.08 10.06 -41.44
C LEU A 523 48.33 11.53 -41.83
N GLY A 524 48.00 12.46 -40.92
CA GLY A 524 48.17 13.91 -41.13
C GLY A 524 49.63 14.39 -41.20
N THR A 525 50.59 13.60 -40.72
CA THR A 525 52.02 13.80 -40.99
C THR A 525 52.39 13.53 -42.46
N VAL A 526 51.60 12.76 -43.21
CA VAL A 526 51.73 12.62 -44.68
C VAL A 526 51.13 13.82 -45.40
N ALA A 527 49.98 14.31 -44.93
CA ALA A 527 49.26 15.43 -45.53
C ALA A 527 49.93 16.80 -45.31
N ARG A 528 50.81 16.95 -44.31
CA ARG A 528 51.54 18.21 -44.06
C ARG A 528 52.55 18.59 -45.15
N HIS A 529 52.75 17.74 -46.17
CA HIS A 529 53.51 18.05 -47.38
C HIS A 529 52.65 18.29 -48.63
N THR A 530 51.32 18.35 -48.51
CA THR A 530 50.41 18.74 -49.60
C THR A 530 49.26 19.58 -49.06
N HIS A 531 49.16 20.84 -49.49
CA HIS A 531 48.14 21.79 -49.05
C HIS A 531 46.70 21.30 -49.32
N GLY A 532 45.83 21.39 -48.30
CA GLY A 532 44.36 21.45 -48.50
C GLY A 532 43.52 20.56 -47.59
N LYS A 533 42.48 21.16 -46.98
CA LYS A 533 41.57 20.60 -45.97
C LYS A 533 40.49 19.63 -46.49
N GLU A 534 40.45 19.33 -47.79
CA GLU A 534 39.36 18.55 -48.40
C GLU A 534 39.69 17.06 -48.66
N ALA A 535 40.92 16.60 -48.37
CA ALA A 535 41.36 15.23 -48.65
C ALA A 535 40.84 14.14 -47.65
N ALA A 536 40.08 14.52 -46.61
CA ALA A 536 39.78 13.62 -45.49
C ALA A 536 38.72 12.54 -45.78
N GLU A 537 37.85 12.74 -46.78
CA GLU A 537 36.76 11.80 -47.12
C GLU A 537 37.10 10.81 -48.24
N SER A 538 38.21 11.00 -48.96
CA SER A 538 38.66 10.13 -50.06
C SER A 538 40.14 9.76 -49.94
N ALA A 539 40.61 9.43 -48.74
CA ALA A 539 42.01 9.02 -48.55
C ALA A 539 42.40 7.82 -49.43
N VAL A 540 41.48 6.88 -49.68
CA VAL A 540 41.72 5.71 -50.54
C VAL A 540 41.76 6.08 -52.03
N GLY A 541 40.91 7.00 -52.49
CA GLY A 541 40.91 7.50 -53.86
C GLY A 541 42.15 8.37 -54.13
N PHE A 542 42.47 9.27 -53.21
CA PHE A 542 43.66 10.12 -53.27
C PHE A 542 44.95 9.31 -53.16
N LEU A 543 45.03 8.27 -52.31
CA LEU A 543 46.20 7.37 -52.25
C LEU A 543 46.38 6.62 -53.57
N LYS A 544 45.30 6.09 -54.18
CA LYS A 544 45.40 5.46 -55.51
C LYS A 544 45.88 6.43 -56.58
N THR A 545 45.34 7.65 -56.62
CA THR A 545 45.74 8.68 -57.59
C THR A 545 47.17 9.17 -57.32
N ALA A 546 47.55 9.42 -56.07
CA ALA A 546 48.90 9.86 -55.67
C ALA A 546 49.97 8.76 -55.81
N ILE A 547 49.61 7.48 -55.67
CA ILE A 547 50.47 6.33 -56.00
C ILE A 547 50.69 6.24 -57.52
N THR A 548 49.64 6.49 -58.31
CA THR A 548 49.70 6.46 -59.78
C THR A 548 50.46 7.67 -60.35
N GLU A 549 50.33 8.84 -59.72
CA GLU A 549 50.96 10.11 -60.10
C GLU A 549 52.30 10.41 -59.37
N ARG A 550 52.78 9.50 -58.50
CA ARG A 550 54.01 9.65 -57.68
C ARG A 550 54.07 10.89 -56.77
N LYS A 551 52.94 11.35 -56.20
CA LYS A 551 52.85 12.58 -55.38
C LYS A 551 52.99 12.39 -53.86
N LEU A 552 53.40 11.21 -53.39
CA LEU A 552 53.68 10.92 -51.98
C LEU A 552 55.17 11.11 -51.66
N ASP A 553 55.50 11.46 -50.42
CA ASP A 553 56.90 11.52 -49.96
C ASP A 553 57.39 10.09 -49.64
N TRP A 554 58.12 9.49 -50.59
CA TRP A 554 58.54 8.08 -50.51
C TRP A 554 59.77 7.92 -49.62
N GLU A 555 59.65 7.15 -48.53
CA GLU A 555 60.81 6.86 -47.68
C GLU A 555 61.77 5.82 -48.29
N ASN A 556 61.33 5.11 -49.35
CA ASN A 556 62.12 4.18 -50.18
C ASN A 556 63.02 3.21 -49.39
N LYS A 557 62.45 2.54 -48.39
CA LYS A 557 63.18 1.57 -47.55
C LYS A 557 63.12 0.15 -48.15
N SER A 558 64.07 -0.70 -47.79
CA SER A 558 64.09 -2.10 -48.25
C SER A 558 62.91 -2.90 -47.67
N LYS A 559 62.37 -3.85 -48.45
CA LYS A 559 61.24 -4.71 -48.03
C LYS A 559 61.47 -5.34 -46.65
N THR A 560 62.66 -5.91 -46.43
CA THR A 560 63.01 -6.57 -45.16
C THR A 560 62.98 -5.62 -43.97
N LYS A 561 63.43 -4.37 -44.15
CA LYS A 561 63.39 -3.34 -43.10
C LYS A 561 61.96 -2.89 -42.82
N CYS A 562 61.15 -2.68 -43.86
CA CYS A 562 59.74 -2.27 -43.69
C CYS A 562 58.89 -3.33 -42.99
N ASP A 563 59.02 -4.59 -43.41
CA ASP A 563 58.27 -5.71 -42.84
C ASP A 563 58.62 -5.90 -41.35
N LYS A 564 59.87 -5.65 -40.94
CA LYS A 564 60.32 -5.81 -39.54
C LYS A 564 60.11 -4.59 -38.65
N GLU A 565 60.22 -3.37 -39.18
CA GLU A 565 60.30 -2.15 -38.37
C GLU A 565 59.26 -1.09 -38.74
N CYS A 566 59.23 -0.64 -40.01
CA CYS A 566 58.39 0.49 -40.41
C CYS A 566 56.89 0.19 -40.24
N VAL A 567 56.43 -0.96 -40.74
CA VAL A 567 55.02 -1.34 -40.71
C VAL A 567 54.54 -1.68 -39.30
N PRO A 568 55.28 -2.47 -38.50
CA PRO A 568 54.91 -2.69 -37.09
C PRO A 568 54.87 -1.41 -36.26
N ARG A 569 55.75 -0.44 -36.53
CA ARG A 569 55.74 0.86 -35.85
C ARG A 569 54.49 1.68 -36.20
N LEU A 570 54.12 1.75 -37.49
CA LEU A 570 52.88 2.43 -37.91
C LEU A 570 51.64 1.75 -37.30
N ALA A 571 51.59 0.41 -37.31
CA ALA A 571 50.49 -0.34 -36.72
C ALA A 571 50.31 -0.02 -35.23
N ARG A 572 51.40 0.02 -34.44
CA ARG A 572 51.38 0.43 -33.03
C ARG A 572 50.94 1.87 -32.85
N ASN A 573 51.51 2.82 -33.59
CA ASN A 573 51.17 4.24 -33.46
C ASN A 573 49.69 4.52 -33.76
N MET A 574 49.05 3.73 -34.63
CA MET A 574 47.62 3.85 -34.92
C MET A 574 46.73 3.05 -33.94
N ALA A 575 47.16 1.85 -33.53
CA ALA A 575 46.35 0.96 -32.70
C ALA A 575 46.40 1.32 -31.19
N ASP A 576 47.53 1.78 -30.67
CA ASP A 576 47.70 2.14 -29.25
C ASP A 576 46.75 3.27 -28.78
N PRO A 577 46.66 4.43 -29.47
CA PRO A 577 45.71 5.48 -29.09
C PRO A 577 44.26 5.02 -29.26
N MET A 578 43.97 4.18 -30.25
CA MET A 578 42.65 3.58 -30.43
C MET A 578 42.28 2.67 -29.26
N LEU A 579 43.16 1.74 -28.87
CA LEU A 579 42.90 0.81 -27.76
C LEU A 579 42.65 1.57 -26.46
N ARG A 580 43.56 2.47 -26.08
CA ARG A 580 43.40 3.28 -24.87
C ARG A 580 42.16 4.16 -24.93
N GLY A 581 41.96 4.89 -26.01
CA GLY A 581 40.86 5.84 -26.14
C GLY A 581 39.48 5.18 -26.24
N THR A 582 39.37 4.05 -26.95
CA THR A 582 38.11 3.29 -27.03
C THR A 582 37.82 2.53 -25.74
N ASN A 583 38.82 2.03 -25.01
CA ASN A 583 38.62 1.52 -23.65
C ASN A 583 38.18 2.62 -22.69
N ASN A 584 38.81 3.80 -22.73
CA ASN A 584 38.41 4.95 -21.90
C ASN A 584 36.98 5.43 -22.23
N SER A 585 36.60 5.41 -23.50
CA SER A 585 35.23 5.72 -23.95
C SER A 585 34.21 4.76 -23.32
N VAL A 586 34.48 3.45 -23.39
CA VAL A 586 33.63 2.43 -22.78
C VAL A 586 33.59 2.53 -21.25
N SER A 587 34.73 2.77 -20.59
CA SER A 587 34.80 2.98 -19.14
C SER A 587 34.07 4.25 -18.69
N SER A 588 34.12 5.33 -19.49
CA SER A 588 33.39 6.57 -19.20
C SER A 588 31.89 6.34 -19.26
N PHE A 589 31.41 5.63 -20.29
CA PHE A 589 30.00 5.25 -20.39
C PHE A 589 29.56 4.43 -19.17
N TYR A 590 30.35 3.41 -18.81
CA TYR A 590 30.11 2.57 -17.64
C TYR A 590 30.01 3.39 -16.35
N ASN A 591 31.02 4.22 -16.05
CA ASN A 591 31.09 4.97 -14.79
C ASN A 591 29.95 5.97 -14.62
N GLU A 592 29.43 6.53 -15.72
CA GLU A 592 28.33 7.50 -15.67
C GLU A 592 26.96 6.84 -15.60
N VAL A 593 26.79 5.69 -16.27
CA VAL A 593 25.50 4.99 -16.34
C VAL A 593 25.26 4.13 -15.10
N MET A 594 26.30 3.47 -14.58
CA MET A 594 26.15 2.49 -13.51
C MET A 594 25.55 2.99 -12.20
N PRO A 595 25.86 4.20 -11.70
CA PRO A 595 25.26 4.71 -10.46
C PRO A 595 23.72 4.76 -10.49
N SER A 596 23.15 5.04 -11.67
CA SER A 596 21.70 5.07 -11.88
C SER A 596 21.16 3.70 -12.30
N LEU A 597 21.86 3.00 -13.20
CA LEU A 597 21.44 1.70 -13.72
C LEU A 597 21.42 0.60 -12.64
N ARG A 598 22.30 0.69 -11.63
CA ARG A 598 22.35 -0.27 -10.51
C ARG A 598 21.06 -0.33 -9.69
N ARG A 599 20.28 0.76 -9.68
CA ARG A 599 18.98 0.85 -8.99
C ARG A 599 17.87 0.09 -9.72
N VAL A 600 18.11 -0.37 -10.95
CA VAL A 600 17.21 -1.21 -11.73
C VAL A 600 17.52 -2.67 -11.41
N VAL A 601 16.78 -3.25 -10.48
CA VAL A 601 16.94 -4.65 -10.03
C VAL A 601 15.59 -5.36 -10.19
N GLY A 602 15.62 -6.55 -10.78
CA GLY A 602 14.48 -7.47 -10.81
C GLY A 602 14.58 -8.52 -9.71
N ASP A 603 13.50 -9.26 -9.46
CA ASP A 603 13.40 -10.32 -8.44
C ASP A 603 14.44 -11.43 -8.60
N ASN A 604 15.03 -11.56 -9.81
CA ASN A 604 16.13 -12.47 -10.07
C ASN A 604 17.17 -11.87 -11.03
N GLU A 605 18.33 -12.54 -11.12
CA GLU A 605 19.46 -12.09 -11.94
C GLU A 605 19.11 -12.01 -13.43
N SER A 606 18.37 -13.00 -13.95
CA SER A 606 17.97 -13.05 -15.37
C SER A 606 17.12 -11.84 -15.73
N GLU A 607 16.21 -11.47 -14.84
CA GLU A 607 15.31 -10.36 -15.08
C GLU A 607 15.98 -8.99 -14.90
N THR A 608 16.90 -8.89 -13.94
CA THR A 608 17.78 -7.73 -13.79
C THR A 608 18.56 -7.45 -15.08
N LYS A 609 19.16 -8.49 -15.69
CA LYS A 609 19.88 -8.36 -16.96
C LYS A 609 18.99 -7.86 -18.07
N GLU A 610 17.80 -8.44 -18.23
CA GLU A 610 16.87 -8.07 -19.30
C GLU A 610 16.32 -6.64 -19.14
N MET A 611 15.98 -6.23 -17.92
CA MET A 611 15.52 -4.86 -17.64
C MET A 611 16.61 -3.83 -17.94
N ARG A 612 17.83 -4.03 -17.41
CA ARG A 612 18.95 -3.11 -17.64
C ARG A 612 19.34 -3.04 -19.10
N LYS A 613 19.45 -4.19 -19.77
CA LYS A 613 19.73 -4.28 -21.21
C LYS A 613 18.73 -3.45 -22.02
N LYS A 614 17.43 -3.56 -21.74
CA LYS A 614 16.40 -2.81 -22.49
C LYS A 614 16.54 -1.29 -22.33
N ILE A 615 17.04 -0.80 -21.20
CA ILE A 615 17.27 0.63 -20.95
C ILE A 615 18.49 1.15 -21.73
N ILE A 616 19.61 0.43 -21.70
CA ILE A 616 20.90 0.95 -22.20
C ILE A 616 21.31 0.46 -23.60
N TRP A 617 20.65 -0.57 -24.12
CA TRP A 617 21.10 -1.28 -25.33
C TRP A 617 21.21 -0.37 -26.55
N ASN A 618 20.26 0.53 -26.77
CA ASN A 618 20.25 1.36 -27.97
C ASN A 618 21.47 2.30 -28.02
N ASP A 619 21.80 2.93 -26.89
CA ASP A 619 22.93 3.83 -26.77
C ASP A 619 24.26 3.09 -26.78
N TRP A 620 24.34 1.99 -26.04
CA TRP A 620 25.51 1.10 -26.06
C TRP A 620 25.79 0.57 -27.47
N LYS A 621 24.75 0.14 -28.20
CA LYS A 621 24.86 -0.34 -29.57
C LYS A 621 25.37 0.74 -30.51
N LYS A 622 24.86 1.98 -30.42
CA LYS A 622 25.35 3.11 -31.23
C LYS A 622 26.84 3.39 -30.96
N LEU A 623 27.24 3.41 -29.69
CA LEU A 623 28.64 3.59 -29.31
C LEU A 623 29.53 2.47 -29.85
N ALA A 624 29.13 1.21 -29.65
CA ALA A 624 29.86 0.04 -30.13
C ALA A 624 29.99 0.03 -31.66
N GLN A 625 28.92 0.36 -32.39
CA GLN A 625 28.92 0.47 -33.85
C GLN A 625 29.89 1.56 -34.34
N LYS A 626 29.92 2.71 -33.67
CA LYS A 626 30.89 3.78 -33.99
C LYS A 626 32.32 3.30 -33.80
N ILE A 627 32.62 2.72 -32.64
CA ILE A 627 33.96 2.21 -32.32
C ILE A 627 34.38 1.13 -33.33
N ASP A 628 33.48 0.20 -33.67
CA ASP A 628 33.76 -0.85 -34.65
C ASP A 628 34.00 -0.28 -36.05
N LYS A 629 33.28 0.79 -36.44
CA LYS A 629 33.51 1.51 -37.70
C LYS A 629 34.87 2.22 -37.72
N ASP A 630 35.27 2.85 -36.63
CA ASP A 630 36.57 3.53 -36.52
C ASP A 630 37.73 2.53 -36.60
N TRP A 631 37.64 1.41 -35.89
CA TRP A 631 38.59 0.32 -36.00
C TRP A 631 38.64 -0.26 -37.42
N ALA A 632 37.48 -0.46 -38.07
CA ALA A 632 37.43 -0.97 -39.44
C ALA A 632 38.09 0.00 -40.43
N SER A 633 37.96 1.31 -40.21
CA SER A 633 38.62 2.35 -41.02
C SER A 633 40.14 2.23 -40.92
N ILE A 634 40.68 2.11 -39.70
CA ILE A 634 42.13 1.97 -39.49
C ILE A 634 42.65 0.64 -40.02
N ILE A 635 41.93 -0.46 -39.85
CA ILE A 635 42.33 -1.78 -40.39
C ILE A 635 42.44 -1.76 -41.93
N LYS A 636 41.61 -0.96 -42.61
CA LYS A 636 41.61 -0.84 -44.07
C LYS A 636 42.59 0.21 -44.58
N ASP A 637 43.32 0.89 -43.70
CA ASP A 637 44.27 1.91 -44.09
C ASP A 637 45.48 1.31 -44.83
N ASP A 638 45.80 1.87 -46.00
CA ASP A 638 46.89 1.41 -46.87
C ASP A 638 48.12 2.35 -46.84
N THR A 639 48.21 3.25 -45.86
CA THR A 639 49.32 4.23 -45.74
C THR A 639 50.67 3.55 -45.53
N TYR A 640 50.70 2.28 -45.10
CA TYR A 640 51.93 1.49 -45.02
C TYR A 640 52.64 1.31 -46.37
N ILE A 641 51.94 1.46 -47.51
CA ILE A 641 52.52 1.32 -48.85
C ILE A 641 53.66 2.32 -49.08
N ARG A 642 53.60 3.53 -48.47
CA ARG A 642 54.60 4.61 -48.64
C ARG A 642 56.02 4.24 -48.24
N PHE A 643 56.19 3.21 -47.41
CA PHE A 643 57.51 2.79 -46.93
C PHE A 643 58.27 1.96 -47.99
N TYR A 644 57.57 1.39 -48.97
CA TYR A 644 58.13 0.45 -49.94
C TYR A 644 58.53 1.13 -51.25
N ILE A 645 59.68 0.72 -51.81
CA ILE A 645 60.20 1.22 -53.11
C ILE A 645 59.21 0.97 -54.27
N LYS A 646 58.47 -0.15 -54.23
CA LYS A 646 57.42 -0.49 -55.20
C LYS A 646 56.14 -0.91 -54.45
N PRO A 647 54.95 -0.44 -54.85
CA PRO A 647 53.69 -0.85 -54.22
C PRO A 647 53.47 -2.37 -54.21
N SER A 648 53.90 -3.08 -55.26
CA SER A 648 53.81 -4.54 -55.36
C SER A 648 54.60 -5.29 -54.26
N SER A 649 55.57 -4.64 -53.63
CA SER A 649 56.38 -5.23 -52.55
C SER A 649 55.69 -5.12 -51.17
N ALA A 650 54.60 -4.36 -51.06
CA ALA A 650 53.93 -4.06 -49.80
C ALA A 650 52.93 -5.13 -49.33
N THR A 651 52.69 -6.18 -50.12
CA THR A 651 51.71 -7.24 -49.83
C THR A 651 51.92 -7.84 -48.43
N ASN A 652 53.15 -8.25 -48.11
CA ASN A 652 53.50 -8.80 -46.79
C ASN A 652 53.34 -7.77 -45.66
N GLY A 653 53.72 -6.51 -45.92
CA GLY A 653 53.48 -5.38 -45.02
C GLY A 653 52.01 -5.20 -44.68
N GLY A 654 51.13 -5.23 -45.68
CA GLY A 654 49.69 -5.13 -45.47
C GLY A 654 49.13 -6.27 -44.60
N HIS A 655 49.64 -7.50 -44.75
CA HIS A 655 49.29 -8.61 -43.86
C HIS A 655 49.76 -8.37 -42.43
N ILE A 656 51.00 -7.89 -42.24
CA ILE A 656 51.58 -7.60 -40.92
C ILE A 656 50.81 -6.48 -40.21
N TYR A 657 50.57 -5.35 -40.90
CA TYR A 657 49.81 -4.21 -40.40
C TYR A 657 48.43 -4.64 -39.89
N ARG A 658 47.64 -5.26 -40.77
CA ARG A 658 46.28 -5.69 -40.46
C ARG A 658 46.23 -6.69 -39.31
N ARG A 659 47.20 -7.62 -39.23
CA ARG A 659 47.30 -8.58 -38.12
C ARG A 659 47.53 -7.89 -36.78
N LEU A 660 48.46 -6.94 -36.72
CA LEU A 660 48.78 -6.22 -35.48
C LEU A 660 47.62 -5.33 -35.02
N VAL A 661 47.02 -4.56 -35.92
CA VAL A 661 45.87 -3.70 -35.58
C VAL A 661 44.65 -4.54 -35.15
N ARG A 662 44.39 -5.68 -35.82
CA ARG A 662 43.30 -6.60 -35.43
C ARG A 662 43.49 -7.17 -34.04
N LYS A 663 44.73 -7.49 -33.65
CA LYS A 663 45.04 -8.01 -32.31
C LYS A 663 44.58 -7.02 -31.23
N GLU A 664 44.97 -5.76 -31.33
CA GLU A 664 44.56 -4.71 -30.37
C GLU A 664 43.04 -4.46 -30.40
N ARG A 665 42.43 -4.48 -31.59
CA ARG A 665 40.96 -4.41 -31.73
C ARG A 665 40.26 -5.57 -31.03
N ASP A 666 40.81 -6.78 -31.10
CA ASP A 666 40.25 -7.95 -30.43
C ASP A 666 40.41 -7.86 -28.91
N GLU A 667 41.48 -7.27 -28.41
CA GLU A 667 41.65 -6.94 -26.98
C GLU A 667 40.60 -5.93 -26.51
N HIS A 668 40.36 -4.86 -27.28
CA HIS A 668 39.27 -3.92 -27.00
C HIS A 668 37.90 -4.62 -26.96
N LYS A 669 37.62 -5.52 -27.92
CA LYS A 669 36.34 -6.26 -27.94
C LYS A 669 36.12 -7.09 -26.68
N LYS A 670 37.16 -7.78 -26.20
CA LYS A 670 37.10 -8.53 -24.93
C LYS A 670 36.82 -7.62 -23.75
N PHE A 671 37.52 -6.48 -23.68
CA PHE A 671 37.28 -5.47 -22.64
C PHE A 671 35.85 -4.94 -22.68
N ARG A 672 35.37 -4.52 -23.85
CA ARG A 672 34.01 -4.02 -24.05
C ARG A 672 32.93 -5.03 -23.65
N LEU A 673 33.11 -6.31 -24.00
CA LEU A 673 32.20 -7.38 -23.58
C LEU A 673 32.19 -7.55 -22.06
N SER A 674 33.35 -7.49 -21.41
CA SER A 674 33.42 -7.59 -19.94
C SER A 674 32.69 -6.44 -19.24
N ILE A 675 32.76 -5.22 -19.80
CA ILE A 675 32.04 -4.05 -19.28
C ILE A 675 30.54 -4.18 -19.52
N TRP A 676 30.13 -4.68 -20.69
CA TRP A 676 28.72 -4.95 -20.99
C TRP A 676 28.11 -5.93 -19.98
N GLU A 677 28.76 -7.07 -19.76
CA GLU A 677 28.31 -8.06 -18.79
C GLU A 677 28.21 -7.46 -17.39
N LYS A 678 29.24 -6.73 -16.94
CA LYS A 678 29.19 -6.03 -15.65
C LYS A 678 27.99 -5.10 -15.52
N MET A 679 27.65 -4.31 -16.54
CA MET A 679 26.48 -3.42 -16.45
C MET A 679 25.16 -4.18 -16.25
N LEU A 680 25.06 -5.37 -16.84
CA LEU A 680 23.86 -6.19 -16.73
C LEU A 680 23.79 -6.98 -15.41
N THR A 681 24.93 -7.40 -14.88
CA THR A 681 24.99 -8.35 -13.76
C THR A 681 25.38 -7.72 -12.42
N GLU A 682 26.03 -6.57 -12.41
CA GLU A 682 26.57 -5.96 -11.19
C GLU A 682 25.45 -5.35 -10.35
N VAL A 683 24.91 -6.15 -9.44
CA VAL A 683 24.04 -5.72 -8.35
C VAL A 683 24.95 -5.50 -7.16
N ASP A 684 25.55 -4.31 -7.09
CA ASP A 684 26.53 -4.04 -6.06
C ASP A 684 25.86 -3.76 -4.70
N ARG A 685 25.53 -4.83 -3.97
CA ARG A 685 25.28 -4.78 -2.52
C ARG A 685 26.58 -4.71 -1.71
N SER A 686 27.76 -4.82 -2.33
CA SER A 686 29.04 -4.79 -1.61
C SER A 686 29.42 -3.39 -1.11
N ASN A 687 28.80 -2.36 -1.67
CA ASN A 687 28.93 -0.96 -1.27
C ASN A 687 27.68 -0.41 -0.54
N GLU A 688 26.64 -1.22 -0.31
CA GLU A 688 25.55 -0.86 0.59
C GLU A 688 26.13 -0.76 2.01
N LEU A 689 25.87 0.36 2.68
CA LEU A 689 26.32 0.57 4.03
C LEU A 689 25.36 -0.14 4.98
N TYR A 690 25.89 -1.12 5.72
CA TYR A 690 25.09 -1.90 6.65
C TYR A 690 24.43 -1.00 7.72
N ASN A 691 23.11 -0.99 7.74
CA ASN A 691 22.25 -0.18 8.61
C ASN A 691 22.55 1.33 8.58
N VAL A 692 22.98 1.88 7.45
CA VAL A 692 23.13 3.33 7.28
C VAL A 692 22.12 3.83 6.25
N TYR A 693 21.43 4.91 6.61
CA TYR A 693 20.30 5.45 5.84
C TYR A 693 20.39 6.96 5.70
N ARG A 694 19.75 7.49 4.67
CA ARG A 694 19.26 8.86 4.62
C ARG A 694 17.79 8.83 5.03
N ILE A 695 17.42 9.65 6.02
CA ILE A 695 16.09 9.62 6.62
C ILE A 695 15.33 10.87 6.17
N TYR A 696 14.35 10.70 5.29
CA TYR A 696 13.56 11.78 4.70
C TYR A 696 12.24 11.98 5.44
N SER A 697 11.80 13.23 5.55
CA SER A 697 10.44 13.54 5.99
C SER A 697 9.48 13.30 4.83
N VAL A 698 8.41 12.53 5.03
CA VAL A 698 7.40 12.34 3.98
C VAL A 698 6.66 13.65 3.65
N ALA A 699 6.51 14.57 4.62
CA ALA A 699 5.95 15.89 4.36
C ALA A 699 6.90 16.88 3.63
N ASP A 700 8.20 16.54 3.51
CA ASP A 700 9.22 17.38 2.89
C ASP A 700 10.22 16.50 2.11
N GLU A 701 9.77 15.93 0.98
CA GLU A 701 10.49 14.89 0.23
C GLU A 701 11.91 15.29 -0.25
N ASP A 702 12.23 16.59 -0.29
CA ASP A 702 13.55 17.10 -0.68
C ASP A 702 14.50 17.38 0.50
N LYS A 703 14.11 17.02 1.73
CA LYS A 703 14.92 17.24 2.94
C LYS A 703 15.08 15.99 3.80
N SER A 704 16.31 15.71 4.19
CA SER A 704 16.67 14.63 5.09
C SER A 704 17.05 15.14 6.48
N TRP A 705 17.12 14.21 7.42
CA TRP A 705 17.82 14.39 8.69
C TRP A 705 19.25 14.82 8.43
N ASP A 706 19.65 15.92 9.07
CA ASP A 706 20.98 16.48 8.91
C ASP A 706 21.35 17.37 10.11
N ILE A 707 22.65 17.56 10.32
CA ILE A 707 23.24 18.31 11.42
C ILE A 707 24.06 19.45 10.85
N PRO A 708 23.81 20.72 11.24
CA PRO A 708 24.44 21.87 10.60
C PRO A 708 25.97 21.78 10.48
N GLY A 709 26.45 21.67 9.24
CA GLY A 709 27.85 21.75 8.84
C GLY A 709 28.14 20.86 7.64
N LEU A 710 29.35 20.29 7.56
CA LEU A 710 29.74 19.33 6.53
C LEU A 710 30.95 18.51 7.02
N HIS A 711 30.77 17.20 7.18
CA HIS A 711 31.73 16.27 7.79
C HIS A 711 32.20 16.76 9.18
N PHE A 712 33.49 17.03 9.36
CA PHE A 712 34.08 17.46 10.63
C PHE A 712 33.63 18.84 11.10
N ASN A 713 33.08 19.67 10.21
CA ASN A 713 32.56 20.99 10.58
C ASN A 713 31.13 20.93 11.10
N ALA A 714 30.45 19.79 10.95
CA ALA A 714 29.13 19.59 11.51
C ALA A 714 29.19 19.53 13.03
N ARG A 715 28.17 20.13 13.66
CA ARG A 715 28.08 20.18 15.12
C ARG A 715 28.07 18.75 15.67
N THR A 716 28.83 18.50 16.72
CA THR A 716 28.84 17.21 17.40
C THR A 716 27.93 17.29 18.63
N LYS A 717 28.45 17.16 19.85
CA LYS A 717 27.66 17.22 21.08
C LYS A 717 26.86 18.53 21.22
N GLY A 718 25.58 18.42 21.51
CA GLY A 718 24.62 19.52 21.61
C GLY A 718 24.19 20.11 20.26
N GLY A 719 24.63 19.51 19.14
CA GLY A 719 24.13 19.84 17.81
C GLY A 719 22.65 19.47 17.69
N LYS A 720 21.83 20.37 17.15
CA LYS A 720 20.40 20.08 16.93
C LYS A 720 20.23 19.28 15.64
N LEU A 721 19.38 18.27 15.69
CA LEU A 721 18.94 17.53 14.52
C LEU A 721 17.84 18.32 13.80
N ASN A 722 18.00 18.51 12.50
CA ASN A 722 17.15 19.37 11.67
C ASN A 722 16.89 18.72 10.30
N LEU A 723 16.07 19.40 9.49
CA LEU A 723 15.84 19.07 8.09
C LEU A 723 16.57 20.04 7.16
N TYR A 724 17.38 19.50 6.26
CA TYR A 724 18.11 20.25 5.24
C TYR A 724 18.04 19.53 3.89
N LYS A 725 18.28 20.30 2.82
CA LYS A 725 18.47 19.72 1.49
C LYS A 725 19.74 18.90 1.46
N ASP A 726 19.71 17.82 0.69
CA ASP A 726 20.86 16.93 0.55
C ASP A 726 22.11 17.64 0.05
N ASP A 727 23.22 17.35 0.72
CA ASP A 727 24.57 17.46 0.19
C ASP A 727 25.34 16.11 0.30
N ASN A 728 26.65 16.11 0.03
CA ASN A 728 27.61 15.00 0.14
C ASN A 728 28.02 14.53 1.55
N GLY A 729 27.79 15.35 2.56
CA GLY A 729 28.28 15.24 3.94
C GLY A 729 27.97 13.97 4.74
N ALA A 730 28.94 13.54 5.55
CA ALA A 730 28.80 12.41 6.49
C ALA A 730 27.73 12.64 7.59
N ASP A 731 27.34 13.89 7.81
CA ASP A 731 26.41 14.36 8.83
C ASP A 731 24.94 13.98 8.59
N ARG A 732 24.56 13.63 7.35
CA ARG A 732 23.20 13.15 7.02
C ARG A 732 23.07 11.64 6.83
N PHE A 733 24.19 10.94 6.79
CA PHE A 733 24.18 9.49 6.80
C PHE A 733 23.97 9.05 8.24
N ILE A 734 22.85 8.39 8.51
CA ILE A 734 22.42 8.00 9.84
C ILE A 734 22.52 6.50 9.97
N LYS A 735 23.40 6.02 10.85
CA LYS A 735 23.46 4.62 11.22
C LYS A 735 22.39 4.31 12.25
N VAL A 736 21.59 3.30 11.96
CA VAL A 736 20.63 2.71 12.90
C VAL A 736 21.36 1.60 13.64
N ILE A 737 21.46 1.76 14.96
CA ILE A 737 22.16 0.82 15.84
C ILE A 737 21.09 0.10 16.67
N ASP A 738 20.97 -1.20 16.47
CA ASP A 738 20.09 -2.04 17.28
C ASP A 738 20.61 -2.10 18.72
N SER A 739 19.70 -2.00 19.69
CA SER A 739 20.04 -2.23 21.09
C SER A 739 19.60 -3.62 21.53
N ASP A 740 20.34 -4.22 22.46
CA ASP A 740 20.36 -5.67 22.78
C ASP A 740 18.96 -6.32 23.00
N ASN A 741 18.30 -6.74 21.91
CA ASN A 741 17.11 -7.61 21.82
C ASN A 741 15.74 -7.08 22.29
N ASP A 742 15.54 -5.78 22.49
CA ASP A 742 14.25 -5.22 22.96
C ASP A 742 13.47 -4.38 21.93
N GLY A 743 13.89 -4.43 20.66
CA GLY A 743 13.13 -3.83 19.54
C GLY A 743 13.19 -2.31 19.47
N VAL A 744 14.17 -1.68 20.14
CA VAL A 744 14.45 -0.23 20.01
C VAL A 744 15.85 0.01 19.44
N VAL A 745 16.02 1.16 18.79
CA VAL A 745 17.22 1.56 18.05
C VAL A 745 17.79 2.89 18.54
N MET A 746 19.07 3.13 18.26
CA MET A 746 19.72 4.43 18.37
C MET A 746 20.08 4.95 16.97
N PHE A 747 20.03 6.26 16.77
CA PHE A 747 20.45 6.90 15.53
C PHE A 747 21.79 7.60 15.71
N GLN A 748 22.80 7.21 14.93
CA GLN A 748 24.13 7.80 14.96
C GLN A 748 24.46 8.45 13.61
N PRO A 749 24.57 9.78 13.54
CA PRO A 749 25.12 10.44 12.36
C PRO A 749 26.58 10.08 12.12
N GLN A 750 26.98 9.91 10.87
CA GLN A 750 28.30 9.34 10.54
C GLN A 750 29.46 10.35 10.55
N HIS A 751 29.24 11.61 10.92
CA HIS A 751 30.33 12.54 11.25
C HIS A 751 30.78 12.47 12.72
N SER A 752 30.01 11.83 13.59
CA SER A 752 30.21 11.89 15.05
C SER A 752 29.98 10.54 15.73
N ASP A 753 30.66 10.30 16.85
CA ASP A 753 30.35 9.15 17.72
C ASP A 753 29.13 9.42 18.63
N CYS A 754 28.55 10.63 18.60
CA CYS A 754 27.32 10.97 19.31
C CYS A 754 26.08 10.37 18.66
N VAL A 755 25.05 10.11 19.45
CA VAL A 755 23.75 9.60 19.01
C VAL A 755 22.65 10.66 19.20
N VAL A 756 21.54 10.50 18.49
CA VAL A 756 20.34 11.32 18.68
C VAL A 756 19.76 11.09 20.08
N ASP A 757 19.40 12.17 20.74
CA ASP A 757 18.99 12.25 22.14
C ASP A 757 17.84 13.26 22.29
N VAL A 758 16.81 12.88 23.05
CA VAL A 758 15.76 13.81 23.46
C VAL A 758 16.36 14.82 24.45
N THR A 759 16.39 16.10 24.07
CA THR A 759 17.12 17.13 24.83
C THR A 759 16.72 17.15 26.31
N GLY A 760 17.71 16.93 27.19
CA GLY A 760 17.49 16.92 28.64
C GLY A 760 16.66 15.74 29.16
N GLY A 761 16.34 14.74 28.33
CA GLY A 761 15.48 13.62 28.67
C GLY A 761 14.03 14.00 28.99
N SER A 762 13.58 15.17 28.51
CA SER A 762 12.23 15.68 28.74
C SER A 762 11.16 14.78 28.13
N SER A 763 10.05 14.59 28.85
CA SER A 763 8.85 13.92 28.34
C SER A 763 7.83 14.89 27.74
N ALA A 764 8.14 16.20 27.67
CA ALA A 764 7.21 17.20 27.14
C ALA A 764 7.18 17.22 25.61
N THR A 765 6.00 17.46 25.04
CA THR A 765 5.80 17.77 23.61
C THR A 765 6.50 19.06 23.22
N GLY A 766 6.88 19.21 21.95
CA GLY A 766 7.64 20.37 21.46
C GLY A 766 9.13 20.34 21.78
N ASN A 767 9.62 19.36 22.53
CA ASN A 767 11.04 19.27 22.85
C ASN A 767 11.84 18.78 21.63
N HIS A 768 13.02 19.36 21.40
CA HIS A 768 13.83 19.12 20.20
C HIS A 768 14.83 17.98 20.40
N MET A 769 15.26 17.41 19.28
CA MET A 769 16.32 16.40 19.24
C MET A 769 17.71 17.04 19.16
N GLN A 770 18.67 16.47 19.89
CA GLN A 770 20.07 16.89 19.89
C GLN A 770 21.00 15.68 19.72
N LEU A 771 22.28 15.93 19.45
CA LEU A 771 23.32 14.92 19.56
C LEU A 771 23.93 14.91 20.96
N TRP A 772 24.07 13.73 21.54
CA TRP A 772 24.73 13.56 22.82
C TRP A 772 25.66 12.36 22.82
N HIS A 773 26.62 12.31 23.74
CA HIS A 773 27.45 11.12 23.88
C HIS A 773 26.55 9.93 24.22
N GLN A 774 26.80 8.80 23.56
CA GLN A 774 26.10 7.56 23.87
C GLN A 774 26.28 7.24 25.35
N ASN A 775 25.16 7.20 26.07
CA ASN A 775 25.09 6.88 27.49
C ASN A 775 24.03 5.80 27.77
N ASN A 776 23.44 5.23 26.71
CA ASN A 776 22.44 4.16 26.74
C ASN A 776 21.20 4.49 27.60
N THR A 777 20.89 5.77 27.78
CA THR A 777 19.65 6.18 28.46
C THR A 777 18.44 5.99 27.57
N ALA A 778 17.24 5.87 28.15
CA ALA A 778 16.00 5.74 27.40
C ALA A 778 15.73 6.93 26.45
N SER A 779 16.31 8.09 26.72
CA SER A 779 16.22 9.29 25.87
C SER A 779 16.98 9.17 24.54
N GLN A 780 17.81 8.13 24.38
CA GLN A 780 18.57 7.85 23.15
C GLN A 780 17.99 6.68 22.36
N ARG A 781 16.93 6.04 22.87
CA ARG A 781 16.36 4.79 22.35
C ARG A 781 14.99 5.06 21.78
N PHE A 782 14.78 4.62 20.54
CA PHE A 782 13.58 4.91 19.77
C PHE A 782 12.98 3.63 19.22
N LYS A 783 11.66 3.53 19.19
CA LYS A 783 10.97 2.41 18.56
C LYS A 783 10.57 2.79 17.14
N LEU A 784 10.92 1.94 16.18
CA LEU A 784 10.47 2.06 14.80
C LEU A 784 9.12 1.34 14.67
N ILE A 785 8.11 2.04 14.17
CA ILE A 785 6.77 1.49 13.91
C ILE A 785 6.50 1.65 12.42
N GLU A 786 6.41 0.54 11.71
CA GLU A 786 6.14 0.54 10.26
C GLU A 786 4.83 1.26 9.94
N VAL A 787 4.86 2.09 8.89
CA VAL A 787 3.66 2.73 8.35
C VAL A 787 2.99 1.75 7.39
N PRO A 788 1.74 1.29 7.67
CA PRO A 788 1.06 0.35 6.79
C PRO A 788 0.96 0.86 5.35
N GLY A 789 1.35 0.02 4.38
CA GLY A 789 1.31 0.35 2.95
C GLY A 789 2.43 1.27 2.45
N LYS A 790 3.41 1.64 3.29
CA LYS A 790 4.58 2.43 2.87
C LYS A 790 5.89 1.69 3.19
N ILE A 791 6.61 1.27 2.15
CA ILE A 791 7.87 0.54 2.25
C ILE A 791 8.94 1.44 2.91
N ASP A 792 9.77 0.85 3.78
CA ASP A 792 10.87 1.52 4.48
C ASP A 792 10.47 2.83 5.15
N THR A 793 9.20 2.96 5.55
CA THR A 793 8.65 4.18 6.14
C THR A 793 8.16 3.88 7.55
N TYR A 794 8.58 4.70 8.52
CA TYR A 794 8.36 4.45 9.93
C TYR A 794 7.84 5.69 10.64
N PHE A 795 6.97 5.49 11.62
CA PHE A 795 6.88 6.38 12.76
C PHE A 795 8.04 6.08 13.73
N ILE A 796 8.64 7.13 14.29
CA ILE A 796 9.75 7.00 15.25
C ILE A 796 9.23 7.43 16.62
N GLU A 797 9.00 6.46 17.50
CA GLU A 797 8.44 6.66 18.83
C GLU A 797 9.55 6.81 19.89
N THR A 798 9.42 7.81 20.77
CA THR A 798 10.30 8.01 21.93
C THR A 798 9.83 7.18 23.13
N LYS A 799 10.65 7.07 24.18
CA LYS A 799 10.31 6.34 25.41
C LYS A 799 8.97 6.74 26.06
N ASP A 800 8.49 7.94 25.78
CA ASP A 800 7.28 8.52 26.38
C ASP A 800 6.04 8.35 25.48
N GLY A 801 6.13 7.56 24.40
CA GLY A 801 5.02 7.32 23.46
C GLY A 801 4.74 8.49 22.50
N LEU A 802 5.68 9.43 22.39
CA LEU A 802 5.60 10.58 21.48
C LEU A 802 6.31 10.27 20.16
N TYR A 803 5.89 10.89 19.06
CA TYR A 803 6.47 10.67 17.74
C TYR A 803 7.40 11.81 17.32
N LEU A 804 8.54 11.46 16.73
CA LEU A 804 9.38 12.45 16.07
C LEU A 804 8.60 13.07 14.91
N THR A 805 8.55 14.40 14.91
CA THR A 805 7.72 15.19 14.01
C THR A 805 8.58 16.24 13.32
N SER A 806 8.44 16.33 12.00
CA SER A 806 9.07 17.34 11.18
C SER A 806 8.37 18.69 11.30
N GLY A 807 9.20 19.73 11.25
CA GLY A 807 8.84 21.14 11.33
C GLY A 807 10.08 21.98 11.06
N ARG A 808 10.17 23.19 11.62
CA ARG A 808 11.41 24.02 11.52
C ARG A 808 12.63 23.33 12.16
N THR A 809 12.38 22.48 13.14
CA THR A 809 13.33 21.58 13.80
C THR A 809 12.62 20.25 14.03
N ILE A 810 13.35 19.17 14.29
CA ILE A 810 12.73 17.88 14.63
C ILE A 810 12.42 17.88 16.13
N THR A 811 11.14 17.72 16.46
CA THR A 811 10.62 17.68 17.84
C THR A 811 9.91 16.37 18.12
N GLN A 812 9.63 16.07 19.39
CA GLN A 812 8.71 15.02 19.79
C GLN A 812 7.31 15.61 20.02
N GLU A 813 6.28 15.03 19.44
CA GLU A 813 4.89 15.49 19.55
C GLU A 813 3.93 14.32 19.80
N THR A 814 2.69 14.63 20.16
CA THR A 814 1.62 13.63 20.27
C THR A 814 1.41 12.92 18.92
N PRO A 815 1.19 11.60 18.89
CA PRO A 815 0.95 10.86 17.64
C PRO A 815 -0.31 11.34 16.90
N THR A 816 -0.13 12.06 15.80
CA THR A 816 -1.19 12.45 14.85
C THR A 816 -1.22 11.56 13.62
N LYS A 817 -0.12 10.82 13.36
CA LYS A 817 0.07 9.92 12.20
C LYS A 817 -0.07 10.61 10.84
N THR A 818 0.16 11.92 10.80
CA THR A 818 0.24 12.73 9.58
C THR A 818 1.60 12.58 8.90
N GLU A 819 1.74 13.02 7.65
CA GLU A 819 2.97 12.83 6.86
C GLU A 819 4.22 13.44 7.49
N ASN A 820 4.06 14.50 8.27
CA ASN A 820 5.16 15.11 9.03
C ASN A 820 5.64 14.26 10.21
N GLN A 821 5.00 13.14 10.53
CA GLN A 821 5.48 12.15 11.50
C GLN A 821 6.00 10.86 10.84
N MET A 822 5.92 10.79 9.51
CA MET A 822 6.38 9.64 8.73
C MET A 822 7.78 9.90 8.19
N TRP A 823 8.64 8.90 8.37
CA TRP A 823 10.06 9.00 8.02
C TRP A 823 10.43 7.88 7.04
N TYR A 824 10.86 8.25 5.84
CA TYR A 824 11.31 7.31 4.81
C TYR A 824 12.82 7.04 4.95
N PHE A 825 13.20 5.78 5.05
CA PHE A 825 14.57 5.32 5.29
C PHE A 825 15.17 4.85 3.96
N GLU A 826 15.88 5.74 3.28
CA GLU A 826 16.59 5.38 2.07
C GLU A 826 17.96 4.78 2.41
N LYS A 827 18.24 3.57 1.92
CA LYS A 827 19.54 2.90 2.12
C LYS A 827 20.69 3.72 1.52
N ALA A 828 21.77 3.85 2.28
CA ALA A 828 22.94 4.60 1.85
C ALA A 828 24.04 3.72 1.24
N TYR A 829 24.78 4.27 0.29
CA TYR A 829 25.88 3.60 -0.39
C TYR A 829 27.20 4.34 -0.21
N THR A 830 28.33 3.61 -0.16
CA THR A 830 29.68 4.20 0.02
C THR A 830 30.01 5.27 -1.03
N SER A 831 29.47 5.14 -2.24
CA SER A 831 29.66 6.08 -3.36
C SER A 831 28.94 7.42 -3.21
N GLU A 832 27.96 7.50 -2.31
CA GLU A 832 27.13 8.69 -2.10
C GLU A 832 27.74 9.64 -1.07
N MET A 833 28.68 9.16 -0.25
CA MET A 833 29.35 9.99 0.74
C MET A 833 30.54 10.70 0.11
N ASP A 834 30.61 12.01 0.30
CA ASP A 834 31.78 12.80 -0.12
C ASP A 834 33.03 12.33 0.62
N PRO A 835 34.20 12.37 -0.05
CA PRO A 835 35.46 12.03 0.59
C PRO A 835 35.86 13.05 1.66
N PRO A 836 36.83 12.73 2.52
CA PRO A 836 37.31 13.68 3.52
C PRO A 836 37.82 14.98 2.87
N LYS A 837 37.63 16.09 3.58
CA LYS A 837 38.19 17.39 3.18
C LYS A 837 39.71 17.35 3.17
N SER A 838 40.32 18.22 2.37
CA SER A 838 41.76 18.45 2.46
C SER A 838 42.08 19.18 3.75
N ASP A 839 42.58 18.46 4.74
CA ASP A 839 42.95 18.97 6.07
C ASP A 839 43.97 18.02 6.74
N LYS A 840 44.29 18.28 8.00
CA LYS A 840 45.21 17.52 8.84
C LYS A 840 44.45 16.52 9.70
N TYR A 841 44.87 15.26 9.62
CA TYR A 841 44.24 14.16 10.32
C TYR A 841 45.27 13.33 11.08
N ARG A 842 44.81 12.72 12.16
CA ARG A 842 45.41 11.50 12.69
C ARG A 842 44.63 10.34 12.10
N ILE A 843 45.35 9.36 11.55
CA ILE A 843 44.73 8.19 10.91
C ILE A 843 44.85 7.01 11.88
N ARG A 844 43.73 6.66 12.51
CA ARG A 844 43.67 5.63 13.55
C ARG A 844 43.24 4.29 12.97
N SER A 845 43.93 3.21 13.34
CA SER A 845 43.47 1.84 13.03
C SER A 845 42.17 1.54 13.78
N MET A 846 41.21 0.92 13.10
CA MET A 846 40.00 0.39 13.75
C MET A 846 40.20 -1.02 14.31
N ALA A 847 41.25 -1.73 13.89
CA ALA A 847 41.63 -3.00 14.49
C ALA A 847 42.66 -2.83 15.60
N GLY A 848 42.53 -3.71 16.60
CA GLY A 848 43.45 -3.82 17.72
C GLY A 848 43.33 -2.70 18.75
N LYS A 849 44.45 -2.37 19.41
CA LYS A 849 44.54 -1.24 20.34
C LYS A 849 44.43 0.10 19.58
N LYS A 850 44.16 1.19 20.31
CA LYS A 850 44.03 2.56 19.77
C LYS A 850 45.37 3.11 19.23
N LEU A 851 45.83 2.57 18.10
CA LEU A 851 47.10 2.88 17.43
C LEU A 851 46.86 3.66 16.13
N TYR A 852 47.88 4.40 15.69
CA TYR A 852 47.81 5.39 14.62
C TYR A 852 48.94 5.19 13.61
N ILE A 853 48.68 5.57 12.35
CA ILE A 853 49.73 5.57 11.32
C ILE A 853 50.87 6.50 11.76
N ASP A 854 52.08 5.97 11.64
CA ASP A 854 53.32 6.50 12.19
C ASP A 854 54.47 6.32 11.21
N VAL A 855 55.47 7.20 11.34
CA VAL A 855 56.75 7.08 10.66
C VAL A 855 57.83 6.89 11.72
N PRO A 856 58.65 5.82 11.65
CA PRO A 856 59.60 5.50 12.71
C PRO A 856 60.54 6.66 13.10
N GLY A 857 60.84 6.75 14.40
CA GLY A 857 61.76 7.73 14.99
C GLY A 857 61.08 8.72 15.94
N ARG A 858 61.84 9.64 16.54
CA ARG A 858 61.31 10.68 17.46
C ARG A 858 62.11 11.98 17.33
N GLY A 859 61.41 13.11 17.25
CA GLY A 859 62.03 14.44 17.26
C GLY A 859 62.92 14.71 16.04
N GLU A 860 64.19 15.03 16.25
CA GLU A 860 65.14 15.27 15.15
C GLU A 860 65.63 13.98 14.47
N GLY A 861 65.37 12.81 15.07
CA GLY A 861 65.73 11.49 14.52
C GLY A 861 64.56 10.75 13.84
N ILE A 862 63.60 11.48 13.26
CA ILE A 862 62.49 10.86 12.50
C ILE A 862 63.00 10.44 11.12
N ASP A 863 62.66 9.23 10.69
CA ASP A 863 63.07 8.70 9.39
C ASP A 863 62.44 9.51 8.23
N GLY A 864 63.28 9.80 7.23
CA GLY A 864 62.96 10.66 6.10
C GLY A 864 62.46 9.90 4.86
N LYS A 865 63.00 10.24 3.69
CA LYS A 865 62.72 9.52 2.44
C LYS A 865 63.00 8.02 2.61
N ASP A 866 62.18 7.18 1.98
CA ASP A 866 62.23 5.72 2.01
C ASP A 866 61.94 5.09 3.38
N ALA A 867 61.46 5.86 4.37
CA ALA A 867 60.92 5.32 5.62
C ALA A 867 59.64 4.51 5.35
N TYR A 868 59.43 3.40 6.06
CA TYR A 868 58.18 2.63 5.99
C TYR A 868 57.14 3.16 6.97
N LEU A 869 55.87 2.88 6.68
CA LEU A 869 54.79 3.20 7.61
C LEU A 869 54.55 2.07 8.62
N GLN A 870 54.25 2.46 9.86
CA GLN A 870 53.89 1.53 10.93
C GLN A 870 52.69 2.04 11.73
N LEU A 871 52.20 1.24 12.70
CA LEU A 871 51.28 1.69 13.73
C LEU A 871 52.00 1.96 15.03
N TRP A 872 51.62 3.02 15.72
CA TRP A 872 52.15 3.36 17.04
C TRP A 872 51.11 4.06 17.93
N SER A 873 51.33 4.03 19.24
CA SER A 873 50.55 4.79 20.21
C SER A 873 50.74 6.29 20.01
N MET A 874 49.71 7.13 20.24
CA MET A 874 49.82 8.58 20.08
C MET A 874 50.89 9.23 20.97
N ASP A 875 51.53 10.26 20.41
CA ASP A 875 52.29 11.28 21.14
C ASP A 875 52.08 12.67 20.51
N SER A 876 52.92 13.63 20.89
CA SER A 876 52.90 15.01 20.39
C SER A 876 53.74 15.24 19.12
N GLY A 877 54.28 14.19 18.50
CA GLY A 877 55.14 14.26 17.32
C GLY A 877 54.39 14.66 16.04
N PRO A 878 55.03 15.40 15.11
CA PRO A 878 54.41 15.81 13.85
C PRO A 878 54.24 14.66 12.84
N ASP A 879 54.94 13.55 13.02
CA ASP A 879 54.98 12.34 12.18
C ASP A 879 53.67 11.56 12.12
N ARG A 880 52.82 11.67 13.16
CA ARG A 880 51.46 11.06 13.19
C ARG A 880 50.35 12.00 12.73
N THR A 881 50.71 13.23 12.35
CA THR A 881 49.77 14.18 11.77
C THR A 881 49.94 14.16 10.26
N ILE A 882 48.91 13.72 9.55
CA ILE A 882 48.92 13.52 8.11
C ILE A 882 48.10 14.63 7.45
N GLN A 883 48.75 15.42 6.61
CA GLN A 883 48.10 16.28 5.65
C GLN A 883 47.51 15.43 4.53
N ILE A 884 46.19 15.47 4.38
CA ILE A 884 45.47 14.91 3.25
C ILE A 884 45.24 16.04 2.25
N SER A 885 45.62 15.85 0.99
CA SER A 885 45.48 16.87 -0.06
C SER A 885 44.88 16.28 -1.32
N ASN A 886 43.77 16.87 -1.78
CA ASN A 886 43.15 16.55 -3.06
C ASN A 886 44.01 17.11 -4.21
N GLU A 887 44.35 16.30 -5.21
CA GLU A 887 45.28 16.68 -6.28
C GLU A 887 44.62 17.00 -7.64
N LYS A 888 43.38 16.56 -7.88
CA LYS A 888 42.64 16.75 -9.14
C LYS A 888 41.15 16.65 -8.83
N ASP A 889 40.39 17.75 -8.95
CA ASP A 889 38.92 17.89 -8.88
C ASP A 889 38.08 16.58 -8.83
N GLY A 890 38.26 15.74 -7.81
CA GLY A 890 37.91 14.32 -7.84
C GLY A 890 38.42 13.56 -6.60
N ASN A 891 38.16 12.25 -6.51
CA ASN A 891 38.39 11.43 -5.29
C ASN A 891 39.84 10.94 -5.07
N LEU A 892 40.86 11.68 -5.56
CA LEU A 892 42.27 11.26 -5.49
C LEU A 892 43.10 12.16 -4.57
N PHE A 893 43.76 11.53 -3.60
CA PHE A 893 44.46 12.23 -2.52
C PHE A 893 45.93 11.83 -2.42
N THR A 894 46.77 12.79 -2.00
CA THR A 894 48.11 12.53 -1.46
C THR A 894 48.09 12.65 0.06
N LEU A 895 48.88 11.81 0.74
CA LEU A 895 49.00 11.77 2.19
C LEU A 895 50.45 12.14 2.56
N GLN A 896 50.63 13.19 3.35
CA GLN A 896 51.94 13.72 3.74
C GLN A 896 52.01 13.85 5.27
N PRO A 897 52.89 13.14 5.98
CA PRO A 897 53.13 13.41 7.39
C PRO A 897 53.80 14.79 7.56
N LEU A 898 53.44 15.53 8.60
CA LEU A 898 53.87 16.92 8.77
C LEU A 898 55.34 17.10 9.18
N HIS A 899 56.05 16.03 9.51
CA HIS A 899 57.48 16.10 9.83
C HIS A 899 58.38 16.29 8.60
N GLY A 900 57.86 16.10 7.39
CA GLY A 900 58.64 16.16 6.17
C GLY A 900 57.86 16.58 4.92
N LYS A 901 58.56 16.62 3.78
CA LYS A 901 58.00 16.97 2.46
C LYS A 901 57.55 15.75 1.63
N TRP A 902 57.83 14.55 2.12
CA TRP A 902 57.60 13.28 1.42
C TRP A 902 56.17 12.80 1.60
N VAL A 903 55.65 12.07 0.62
CA VAL A 903 54.27 11.56 0.60
C VAL A 903 54.26 10.04 0.70
N PHE A 904 53.12 9.48 1.09
CA PHE A 904 52.89 8.04 1.04
C PHE A 904 53.02 7.54 -0.40
N ASP A 905 53.71 6.42 -0.56
CA ASP A 905 54.06 5.82 -1.85
C ASP A 905 54.03 4.29 -1.71
N VAL A 906 53.44 3.60 -2.69
CA VAL A 906 53.58 2.14 -2.78
C VAL A 906 54.91 1.80 -3.44
N GLU A 907 55.79 1.15 -2.69
CA GLU A 907 57.17 0.88 -3.08
C GLU A 907 57.27 0.21 -4.45
N GLY A 908 58.12 0.79 -5.31
CA GLY A 908 58.42 0.25 -6.65
C GLY A 908 57.22 0.17 -7.60
N TYR A 909 56.15 0.95 -7.37
CA TYR A 909 54.91 0.89 -8.14
C TYR A 909 54.23 -0.50 -8.10
N SER A 910 54.54 -1.31 -7.08
CA SER A 910 54.18 -2.72 -7.03
C SER A 910 52.66 -2.95 -7.05
N HIS A 911 52.22 -4.02 -7.70
CA HIS A 911 50.85 -4.52 -7.65
C HIS A 911 50.71 -5.76 -6.74
N SER A 912 51.78 -6.22 -6.10
CA SER A 912 51.77 -7.40 -5.25
C SER A 912 51.15 -7.13 -3.87
N LYS A 913 50.47 -8.13 -3.30
CA LYS A 913 50.04 -8.10 -1.89
C LYS A 913 51.28 -8.05 -0.98
N GLY A 914 51.21 -7.29 0.10
CA GLY A 914 52.30 -7.13 1.06
C GLY A 914 53.38 -6.13 0.65
N ALA A 915 53.23 -5.44 -0.49
CA ALA A 915 54.17 -4.37 -0.83
C ALA A 915 54.10 -3.26 0.21
N ARG A 916 55.27 -2.71 0.55
CA ARG A 916 55.44 -1.72 1.60
C ARG A 916 54.81 -0.39 1.22
N ILE A 917 54.20 0.29 2.19
CA ILE A 917 53.92 1.72 2.07
C ILE A 917 55.12 2.47 2.65
N GLN A 918 55.66 3.41 1.89
CA GLN A 918 56.84 4.18 2.25
C GLN A 918 56.64 5.68 2.07
N LEU A 919 57.58 6.48 2.57
CA LEU A 919 57.70 7.89 2.22
C LEU A 919 58.57 8.07 0.98
N TYR A 920 58.10 8.85 0.01
CA TYR A 920 58.88 9.16 -1.18
C TYR A 920 58.73 10.61 -1.63
N ASP A 921 59.63 11.07 -2.49
CA ASP A 921 59.52 12.41 -3.09
C ASP A 921 58.20 12.51 -3.87
N LYS A 922 57.46 13.59 -3.65
CA LYS A 922 56.21 13.86 -4.36
C LYS A 922 56.50 14.05 -5.85
N ASN A 923 56.24 13.02 -6.64
CA ASN A 923 56.51 12.96 -8.07
C ASN A 923 55.20 12.80 -8.89
N LYS A 924 54.05 12.70 -8.20
CA LYS A 924 52.70 12.62 -8.80
C LYS A 924 52.48 11.39 -9.69
N THR A 925 53.23 10.32 -9.48
CA THR A 925 52.96 9.03 -10.12
C THR A 925 51.74 8.35 -9.49
N PRO A 926 50.99 7.51 -10.23
CA PRO A 926 49.74 6.96 -9.70
C PRO A 926 49.83 6.11 -8.42
N ASN A 927 51.01 5.59 -8.06
CA ASN A 927 51.25 4.86 -6.80
C ASN A 927 51.37 5.77 -5.56
N GLN A 928 51.28 7.09 -5.74
CA GLN A 928 51.19 8.10 -4.66
C GLN A 928 49.76 8.62 -4.45
N PHE A 929 48.80 8.11 -5.22
CA PHE A 929 47.40 8.51 -5.12
C PHE A 929 46.56 7.47 -4.38
N PHE A 930 45.73 7.97 -3.49
CA PHE A 930 44.86 7.17 -2.63
C PHE A 930 43.41 7.66 -2.73
N GLU A 931 42.47 6.74 -2.68
CA GLU A 931 41.03 7.00 -2.65
C GLU A 931 40.47 6.59 -1.30
N PHE A 932 39.59 7.41 -0.75
CA PHE A 932 38.89 7.10 0.50
C PHE A 932 37.55 6.45 0.18
N VAL A 933 37.37 5.21 0.62
CA VAL A 933 36.12 4.47 0.50
C VAL A 933 35.49 4.39 1.89
N TYR A 934 34.28 4.91 2.05
CA TYR A 934 33.63 4.92 3.34
C TYR A 934 33.35 3.51 3.88
N ALA A 935 33.45 3.30 5.20
CA ALA A 935 33.40 1.97 5.82
C ALA A 935 32.27 1.79 6.85
N GLY A 936 31.21 2.62 6.82
CA GLY A 936 29.98 2.39 7.60
C GLY A 936 30.10 2.60 9.12
N ALA A 937 31.05 3.42 9.55
CA ALA A 937 31.19 3.89 10.92
C ALA A 937 31.68 5.35 10.94
N PRO A 938 31.51 6.11 12.05
CA PRO A 938 31.77 7.55 12.05
C PRO A 938 33.18 7.94 11.62
N MET A 939 33.29 8.63 10.48
CA MET A 939 34.54 9.03 9.82
C MET A 939 35.56 7.89 9.63
N VAL A 940 35.09 6.67 9.39
CA VAL A 940 35.91 5.48 9.12
C VAL A 940 35.94 5.17 7.63
N TYR A 941 37.13 4.92 7.09
CA TYR A 941 37.36 4.67 5.67
C TYR A 941 38.28 3.47 5.45
N GLN A 942 38.13 2.79 4.33
CA GLN A 942 39.23 2.06 3.71
C GLN A 942 40.00 3.02 2.80
N ILE A 943 41.33 2.90 2.77
CA ILE A 943 42.19 3.77 1.94
C ILE A 943 42.75 2.93 0.79
N ARG A 944 42.25 3.15 -0.42
CA ARG A 944 42.59 2.37 -1.62
C ARG A 944 43.76 3.01 -2.36
N CYS A 945 44.81 2.26 -2.63
CA CYS A 945 45.89 2.63 -3.55
C CYS A 945 45.35 2.66 -4.98
N PHE A 946 45.34 3.84 -5.61
CA PHE A 946 44.70 4.06 -6.90
C PHE A 946 45.27 3.17 -8.02
N HIS A 947 46.59 3.01 -8.10
CA HIS A 947 47.23 2.28 -9.21
C HIS A 947 47.00 0.77 -9.14
N SER A 948 46.90 0.17 -7.95
CA SER A 948 46.84 -1.29 -7.76
C SER A 948 45.45 -1.80 -7.38
N GLY A 949 44.53 -0.90 -7.03
CA GLY A 949 43.20 -1.21 -6.50
C GLY A 949 43.19 -1.89 -5.12
N LYS A 950 44.35 -1.98 -4.46
CA LYS A 950 44.54 -2.59 -3.13
C LYS A 950 44.34 -1.56 -2.02
N PHE A 951 44.26 -1.99 -0.78
CA PHE A 951 43.99 -1.12 0.37
C PHE A 951 45.18 -1.08 1.33
N LEU A 952 45.34 0.07 2.00
CA LEU A 952 46.18 0.16 3.19
C LEU A 952 45.68 -0.84 4.24
N ASP A 953 46.59 -1.67 4.70
CA ASP A 953 46.35 -2.82 5.56
C ASP A 953 47.39 -2.80 6.67
N ALA A 954 46.93 -2.76 7.92
CA ALA A 954 47.76 -3.06 9.07
C ALA A 954 47.96 -4.57 9.13
N SER A 955 49.22 -5.01 9.15
CA SER A 955 49.54 -6.43 9.14
C SER A 955 48.93 -7.15 10.35
N ALA A 956 48.06 -8.12 10.08
CA ALA A 956 47.31 -8.83 11.12
C ALA A 956 48.21 -9.44 12.23
N GLY A 957 49.41 -9.88 11.87
CA GLY A 957 50.37 -10.49 12.82
C GLY A 957 50.95 -9.53 13.86
N GLY A 958 50.88 -8.21 13.64
CA GLY A 958 51.44 -7.19 14.54
C GLY A 958 50.43 -6.20 15.11
N ILE A 959 49.14 -6.36 14.81
CA ILE A 959 48.14 -5.27 14.90
C ILE A 959 47.89 -4.68 16.30
N ASN A 960 48.27 -5.41 17.35
CA ASN A 960 48.15 -4.98 18.74
C ASN A 960 49.44 -4.39 19.33
N GLN A 961 50.48 -4.21 18.50
CA GLN A 961 51.82 -3.84 18.94
C GLN A 961 52.29 -2.57 18.22
N ASN A 962 53.03 -1.73 18.94
CA ASN A 962 53.80 -0.65 18.35
C ASN A 962 54.81 -1.23 17.35
N GLY A 963 54.89 -0.65 16.17
CA GLY A 963 55.71 -1.14 15.06
C GLY A 963 54.98 -2.08 14.10
N CYS A 964 53.67 -2.25 14.24
CA CYS A 964 52.86 -3.01 13.28
C CYS A 964 53.05 -2.43 11.86
N LYS A 965 53.47 -3.27 10.90
CA LYS A 965 53.73 -2.82 9.53
C LYS A 965 52.43 -2.41 8.83
N VAL A 966 52.46 -1.30 8.11
CA VAL A 966 51.41 -0.90 7.17
C VAL A 966 51.85 -1.22 5.75
N GLN A 967 51.01 -1.94 5.01
CA GLN A 967 51.28 -2.50 3.69
C GLN A 967 50.08 -2.31 2.77
N GLN A 968 50.20 -2.60 1.47
CA GLN A 968 49.03 -2.79 0.62
C GLN A 968 48.57 -4.26 0.61
N TRP A 969 47.26 -4.49 0.65
CA TRP A 969 46.69 -5.83 0.55
C TRP A 969 45.38 -5.85 -0.25
N ALA A 970 44.94 -7.03 -0.70
CA ALA A 970 43.64 -7.13 -1.35
C ALA A 970 42.52 -6.76 -0.36
N GLY A 971 41.48 -6.07 -0.85
CA GLY A 971 40.35 -5.66 -0.03
C GLY A 971 39.60 -6.88 0.52
N HIS A 972 39.38 -6.90 1.83
CA HIS A 972 38.62 -7.95 2.51
C HIS A 972 37.69 -7.41 3.61
N ASN A 973 37.60 -6.09 3.75
CA ASN A 973 36.72 -5.39 4.71
C ASN A 973 36.95 -5.75 6.20
N GLY A 974 38.09 -6.38 6.53
CA GLY A 974 38.53 -6.58 7.90
C GLY A 974 38.89 -5.26 8.58
N ASP A 975 38.78 -5.21 9.90
CA ASP A 975 39.03 -3.97 10.67
C ASP A 975 40.48 -3.45 10.54
N ASN A 976 41.42 -4.31 10.15
CA ASN A 976 42.80 -3.94 9.86
C ASN A 976 42.98 -3.18 8.54
N GLN A 977 41.91 -3.01 7.76
CA GLN A 977 41.83 -2.13 6.58
C GLN A 977 40.92 -0.93 6.79
N LYS A 978 40.41 -0.73 8.02
CA LYS A 978 39.51 0.37 8.37
C LYS A 978 40.25 1.41 9.21
N TRP A 979 40.13 2.66 8.80
CA TRP A 979 40.92 3.77 9.30
C TRP A 979 40.00 4.91 9.70
N LYS A 980 39.96 5.25 10.99
CA LYS A 980 39.24 6.44 11.46
C LYS A 980 40.08 7.68 11.25
N LEU A 981 39.52 8.67 10.56
CA LEU A 981 40.11 9.99 10.44
C LEU A 981 39.69 10.83 11.64
N GLU A 982 40.65 11.23 12.45
CA GLU A 982 40.47 12.14 13.56
C GLU A 982 41.01 13.51 13.14
N SER A 983 40.13 14.49 12.91
CA SER A 983 40.55 15.85 12.56
C SER A 983 41.40 16.45 13.67
N VAL A 984 42.54 17.01 13.31
CA VAL A 984 43.45 17.65 14.27
C VAL A 984 43.05 19.11 14.50
N GLY A 985 42.32 19.73 13.55
CA GLY A 985 42.12 21.18 13.49
C GLY A 985 43.46 21.94 13.65
N PRO A 986 43.44 23.27 13.83
CA PRO A 986 44.57 23.94 14.44
C PRO A 986 44.47 23.80 15.97
N HIS A 987 45.48 23.20 16.63
CA HIS A 987 45.53 23.11 18.09
C HIS A 987 46.15 24.40 18.67
N TRP A 988 45.36 25.14 19.44
CA TRP A 988 45.74 26.42 20.07
C TRP A 988 45.89 26.26 21.58
N ALA A 989 46.78 27.03 22.20
CA ALA A 989 46.98 26.95 23.65
C ALA A 989 45.81 27.57 24.43
N ALA A 990 45.59 27.12 25.67
CA ALA A 990 44.52 27.62 26.54
C ALA A 990 45.02 27.81 27.99
N PRO A 991 44.97 29.05 28.52
CA PRO A 991 45.18 29.32 29.94
C PRO A 991 44.06 28.71 30.82
N PRO A 992 44.27 28.55 32.13
CA PRO A 992 43.24 28.09 33.07
C PRO A 992 41.97 28.94 33.01
N LYS A 993 40.83 28.31 32.71
CA LYS A 993 39.54 28.99 32.45
C LYS A 993 38.98 29.78 33.64
N ASP A 994 39.29 29.34 34.86
CA ASP A 994 38.76 29.91 36.10
C ASP A 994 39.62 31.06 36.65
N GLN A 995 40.79 31.29 36.04
CA GLN A 995 41.75 32.30 36.43
C GLN A 995 41.60 33.58 35.59
N ALA A 996 41.60 34.74 36.26
CA ALA A 996 41.69 36.03 35.58
C ALA A 996 43.15 36.44 35.34
N PHE A 997 43.38 37.12 34.22
CA PHE A 997 44.68 37.56 33.76
C PHE A 997 44.66 39.04 33.33
N PHE A 998 45.81 39.70 33.45
CA PHE A 998 46.12 40.92 32.71
C PHE A 998 46.75 40.54 31.36
N ILE A 999 46.41 41.26 30.28
CA ILE A 999 46.97 41.07 28.95
C ILE A 999 47.85 42.28 28.62
N ARG A 1000 49.11 42.06 28.20
CA ARG A 1000 50.01 43.13 27.77
C ARG A 1000 50.92 42.70 26.62
N PRO A 1001 51.42 43.64 25.80
CA PRO A 1001 52.52 43.35 24.89
C PRO A 1001 53.73 42.82 25.66
N ALA A 1002 54.42 41.82 25.11
CA ALA A 1002 55.49 41.10 25.78
C ALA A 1002 56.63 42.03 26.24
N TYR A 1003 56.92 43.04 25.42
CA TYR A 1003 58.00 44.01 25.61
C TYR A 1003 57.54 45.34 26.20
N SER A 1004 56.32 45.42 26.75
CA SER A 1004 55.76 46.63 27.35
C SER A 1004 55.29 46.40 28.79
N LYS A 1005 55.14 47.50 29.55
CA LYS A 1005 54.47 47.55 30.86
C LYS A 1005 53.10 48.25 30.79
N LYS A 1006 52.53 48.35 29.58
CA LYS A 1006 51.17 48.82 29.32
C LYS A 1006 50.24 47.63 29.11
N TYR A 1007 48.99 47.75 29.54
CA TYR A 1007 48.02 46.65 29.57
C TYR A 1007 46.78 47.01 28.75
N TRP A 1008 46.06 45.98 28.31
CA TRP A 1008 44.76 46.14 27.67
C TRP A 1008 43.76 46.77 28.62
N ASP A 1009 43.09 47.81 28.14
CA ASP A 1009 42.31 48.76 28.93
C ASP A 1009 41.03 49.20 28.22
N LEU A 1010 39.96 49.39 28.99
CA LEU A 1010 38.70 49.98 28.54
C LEU A 1010 38.46 51.31 29.27
N GLY A 1011 39.12 52.36 28.81
CA GLY A 1011 39.20 53.65 29.53
C GLY A 1011 37.88 54.20 30.08
N GLY A 1012 37.98 54.78 31.28
CA GLY A 1012 36.89 55.27 32.13
C GLY A 1012 36.94 54.63 33.52
N ASP A 1013 35.94 54.87 34.35
CA ASP A 1013 35.83 54.32 35.72
C ASP A 1013 34.46 53.69 35.99
N GLY A 1014 34.40 52.71 36.89
CA GLY A 1014 33.16 52.07 37.32
C GLY A 1014 32.36 51.45 36.16
N ALA A 1015 31.04 51.72 36.13
CA ALA A 1015 30.12 51.15 35.14
C ALA A 1015 30.38 51.64 33.69
N GLU A 1016 31.06 52.77 33.51
CA GLU A 1016 31.41 53.32 32.18
C GLU A 1016 32.23 52.33 31.35
N THR A 1017 33.16 51.64 31.99
CA THR A 1017 34.12 50.73 31.33
C THR A 1017 33.46 49.45 30.80
N ASN A 1018 32.23 49.14 31.23
CA ASN A 1018 31.44 48.03 30.70
C ASN A 1018 30.51 48.45 29.56
N LYS A 1019 30.49 49.72 29.12
CA LYS A 1019 29.62 50.16 28.02
C LYS A 1019 29.96 49.44 26.71
N LYS A 1020 28.93 48.95 26.03
CA LYS A 1020 29.02 48.29 24.73
C LYS A 1020 29.67 49.21 23.68
N GLY A 1021 30.57 48.68 22.88
CA GLY A 1021 31.29 49.38 21.82
C GLY A 1021 32.56 50.12 22.27
N LYS A 1022 32.91 50.10 23.55
CA LYS A 1022 34.18 50.65 24.06
C LYS A 1022 35.37 49.96 23.39
N ARG A 1023 36.38 50.75 22.98
CA ARG A 1023 37.59 50.26 22.32
C ARG A 1023 38.65 49.86 23.33
N PHE A 1024 39.37 48.79 23.04
CA PHE A 1024 40.55 48.42 23.81
C PHE A 1024 41.75 49.29 23.41
N LYS A 1025 42.46 49.79 24.43
CA LYS A 1025 43.69 50.57 24.28
C LYS A 1025 44.76 50.06 25.23
N LEU A 1026 45.99 50.54 25.07
CA LEU A 1026 47.07 50.33 26.03
C LEU A 1026 47.06 51.43 27.10
N TRP A 1027 47.21 51.05 28.37
CA TRP A 1027 47.37 52.01 29.46
C TRP A 1027 48.20 51.44 30.62
N THR A 1028 48.66 52.31 31.52
CA THR A 1028 49.31 51.89 32.77
C THR A 1028 48.32 51.15 33.67
N LEU A 1029 48.76 50.07 34.32
CA LEU A 1029 47.93 49.27 35.25
C LEU A 1029 47.50 50.07 36.48
N ASN A 1030 46.25 49.92 36.89
CA ASN A 1030 45.72 50.39 38.16
C ASN A 1030 44.87 49.27 38.83
N GLY A 1031 44.13 49.60 39.90
CA GLY A 1031 43.29 48.64 40.64
C GLY A 1031 41.95 48.27 40.00
N GLY A 1032 41.59 48.80 38.83
CA GLY A 1032 40.28 48.61 38.20
C GLY A 1032 40.04 47.22 37.59
N GLY A 1033 38.78 46.77 37.58
CA GLY A 1033 38.38 45.45 37.04
C GLY A 1033 38.31 45.39 35.50
N ASP A 1034 38.38 46.53 34.83
CA ASP A 1034 38.31 46.75 33.38
C ASP A 1034 39.56 46.30 32.61
N ARG A 1035 40.61 45.88 33.34
CA ARG A 1035 41.87 45.34 32.80
C ARG A 1035 42.03 43.84 33.06
N LYS A 1036 41.04 43.19 33.69
CA LYS A 1036 41.07 41.76 34.04
C LYS A 1036 40.27 40.93 33.04
N PHE A 1037 40.87 39.85 32.54
CA PHE A 1037 40.30 39.01 31.48
C PHE A 1037 40.31 37.53 31.86
N LYS A 1038 39.23 36.81 31.57
CA LYS A 1038 39.20 35.34 31.62
C LYS A 1038 39.11 34.77 30.21
N PHE A 1039 39.92 33.76 29.94
CA PHE A 1039 39.85 33.00 28.69
C PHE A 1039 38.92 31.82 28.90
N LYS A 1040 37.83 31.70 28.15
CA LYS A 1040 36.94 30.54 28.27
C LYS A 1040 36.85 29.75 26.97
N PRO A 1041 36.82 28.41 27.03
CA PRO A 1041 36.54 27.58 25.87
C PRO A 1041 35.19 27.95 25.23
N THR A 1042 35.16 28.02 23.91
CA THR A 1042 33.93 28.33 23.15
C THR A 1042 33.13 27.08 22.77
N GLY A 1043 33.73 25.89 22.90
CA GLY A 1043 33.18 24.62 22.37
C GLY A 1043 33.47 24.40 20.88
N ASP A 1044 34.01 25.40 20.19
CA ASP A 1044 34.50 25.30 18.82
C ASP A 1044 35.99 24.96 18.87
N HIS A 1045 36.33 23.66 18.97
CA HIS A 1045 37.72 23.17 19.09
C HIS A 1045 38.51 23.89 20.21
N SER A 1046 39.75 24.33 19.94
CA SER A 1046 40.60 25.09 20.87
C SER A 1046 40.40 26.62 20.80
N TRP A 1047 39.29 27.10 20.22
CA TRP A 1047 38.99 28.54 20.18
C TRP A 1047 38.45 29.05 21.52
N LEU A 1048 38.91 30.23 21.92
CA LEU A 1048 38.61 30.85 23.21
C LEU A 1048 37.82 32.14 23.02
N ASN A 1049 36.93 32.46 23.95
CA ASN A 1049 36.47 33.82 24.14
C ASN A 1049 37.31 34.50 25.23
N ILE A 1050 37.31 35.83 25.22
CA ILE A 1050 38.05 36.64 26.18
C ILE A 1050 37.05 37.55 26.88
N GLN A 1051 36.74 37.23 28.14
CA GLN A 1051 35.73 37.91 28.93
C GLN A 1051 36.35 38.95 29.86
N VAL A 1052 35.90 40.19 29.76
CA VAL A 1052 36.26 41.25 30.71
C VAL A 1052 35.51 41.04 32.02
N GLN A 1053 36.21 41.13 33.15
CA GLN A 1053 35.63 40.82 34.46
C GLN A 1053 34.79 41.97 35.05
N ASN A 1054 34.91 43.19 34.54
CA ASN A 1054 34.04 44.31 34.92
C ASN A 1054 32.68 44.29 34.18
N GLY A 1055 31.92 43.20 34.33
CA GLY A 1055 30.55 43.10 33.81
C GLY A 1055 30.33 42.15 32.63
N GLY A 1056 31.27 41.23 32.40
CA GLY A 1056 30.99 39.94 31.74
C GLY A 1056 30.88 39.95 30.22
N ARG A 1057 31.05 41.10 29.58
CA ARG A 1057 31.10 41.26 28.12
C ARG A 1057 32.40 40.72 27.51
N GLN A 1058 32.38 40.47 26.20
CA GLN A 1058 33.45 39.78 25.47
C GLN A 1058 34.24 40.75 24.61
N VAL A 1059 35.52 40.45 24.39
CA VAL A 1059 36.32 41.06 23.31
C VAL A 1059 35.71 40.64 21.97
N ASP A 1060 35.47 41.60 21.08
CA ASP A 1060 34.84 41.39 19.77
C ASP A 1060 35.56 42.16 18.65
N CYS A 1061 35.60 41.56 17.45
CA CYS A 1061 36.07 42.23 16.22
C CYS A 1061 34.95 43.09 15.64
N LYS A 1062 35.06 44.43 15.75
CA LYS A 1062 33.95 45.34 15.41
C LYS A 1062 33.36 45.09 14.02
N GLY A 1063 32.02 44.96 14.00
CA GLY A 1063 31.25 44.74 12.79
C GLY A 1063 31.41 43.33 12.21
N GLY A 1064 31.92 42.37 12.99
CA GLY A 1064 32.12 40.99 12.54
C GLY A 1064 33.32 40.77 11.64
N LYS A 1065 34.16 41.80 11.40
CA LYS A 1065 35.19 41.81 10.35
C LYS A 1065 36.47 41.07 10.77
N VAL A 1066 36.41 39.74 10.89
CA VAL A 1066 37.54 38.92 11.39
C VAL A 1066 38.73 38.81 10.43
N LYS A 1067 38.57 39.11 9.13
CA LYS A 1067 39.60 38.98 8.09
C LYS A 1067 40.26 40.29 7.67
N SER A 1068 39.77 41.45 8.11
CA SER A 1068 40.19 42.75 7.58
C SER A 1068 41.25 43.41 8.45
N ASN A 1069 42.36 43.85 7.83
CA ASN A 1069 43.36 44.69 8.49
C ASN A 1069 42.74 46.00 8.96
N GLY A 1070 43.19 46.51 10.11
CA GLY A 1070 42.68 47.73 10.73
C GLY A 1070 41.37 47.55 11.47
N THR A 1071 40.80 46.34 11.54
CA THR A 1071 39.55 46.09 12.29
C THR A 1071 39.82 46.29 13.78
N PRO A 1072 39.23 47.27 14.46
CA PRO A 1072 39.59 47.52 15.85
C PRO A 1072 38.77 46.63 16.78
N LEU A 1073 39.38 46.23 17.90
CA LEU A 1073 38.71 45.42 18.92
C LEU A 1073 37.85 46.29 19.83
N HIS A 1074 36.67 45.79 20.21
CA HIS A 1074 35.76 46.49 21.12
C HIS A 1074 35.03 45.54 22.08
N LEU A 1075 34.44 46.08 23.13
CA LEU A 1075 33.64 45.33 24.09
C LEU A 1075 32.22 45.13 23.57
N TRP A 1076 31.69 43.90 23.59
CA TRP A 1076 30.35 43.62 23.10
C TRP A 1076 29.63 42.54 23.91
N ASP A 1077 28.30 42.52 23.82
CA ASP A 1077 27.48 41.49 24.46
C ASP A 1077 27.85 40.10 23.91
N ALA A 1078 27.81 39.07 24.75
CA ALA A 1078 28.12 37.71 24.30
C ALA A 1078 27.09 37.24 23.27
N HIS A 1079 27.55 36.84 22.09
CA HIS A 1079 26.69 36.30 21.03
C HIS A 1079 27.27 35.04 20.36
N GLY A 1080 28.47 34.60 20.75
CA GLY A 1080 29.07 33.33 20.31
C GLY A 1080 29.49 33.27 18.84
N GLY A 1081 29.42 34.40 18.13
CA GLY A 1081 29.83 34.51 16.74
C GLY A 1081 31.35 34.49 16.58
N ASP A 1082 31.83 34.28 15.36
CA ASP A 1082 33.26 34.14 15.07
C ASP A 1082 34.10 35.38 15.42
N SER A 1083 33.50 36.56 15.53
CA SER A 1083 34.16 37.79 15.95
C SER A 1083 34.57 37.83 17.43
N GLN A 1084 34.03 36.93 18.26
CA GLN A 1084 34.36 36.78 19.69
C GLN A 1084 35.27 35.58 19.97
N LYS A 1085 35.74 34.90 18.92
CA LYS A 1085 36.55 33.69 19.03
C LYS A 1085 37.99 34.00 18.62
N PHE A 1086 38.91 33.71 19.53
CA PHE A 1086 40.34 33.95 19.37
C PHE A 1086 41.14 32.68 19.67
N ALA A 1087 42.32 32.61 19.07
CA ALA A 1087 43.25 31.51 19.19
C ALA A 1087 44.59 32.01 19.74
N ILE A 1088 45.10 31.36 20.79
CA ILE A 1088 46.42 31.65 21.32
C ILE A 1088 47.42 30.72 20.61
N LYS A 1089 48.34 31.32 19.86
CA LYS A 1089 49.48 30.64 19.26
C LYS A 1089 50.74 30.98 20.07
N PRO A 1090 51.23 30.07 20.95
CA PRO A 1090 52.48 30.30 21.65
C PRO A 1090 53.62 30.56 20.66
N THR A 1091 54.46 31.53 20.97
CA THR A 1091 55.68 31.89 20.25
C THR A 1091 56.92 31.65 21.10
N GLY A 1092 56.73 31.26 22.36
CA GLY A 1092 57.74 30.88 23.34
C GLY A 1092 57.08 30.45 24.65
N PRO A 1093 57.86 30.14 25.71
CA PRO A 1093 57.32 29.63 26.98
C PRO A 1093 56.29 30.55 27.63
N ASN A 1094 56.44 31.86 27.43
CA ASN A 1094 55.60 32.89 28.06
C ASN A 1094 54.90 33.80 27.05
N THR A 1095 55.31 33.78 25.78
CA THR A 1095 54.86 34.72 24.73
C THR A 1095 53.93 34.04 23.74
N PHE A 1096 53.00 34.80 23.16
CA PHE A 1096 52.08 34.30 22.15
C PHE A 1096 51.61 35.41 21.20
N VAL A 1097 51.07 34.97 20.05
CA VAL A 1097 50.25 35.80 19.17
C VAL A 1097 48.79 35.38 19.35
N LEU A 1098 47.89 36.36 19.43
CA LEU A 1098 46.45 36.13 19.46
C LEU A 1098 45.86 36.27 18.06
N LEU A 1099 45.17 35.25 17.56
CA LEU A 1099 44.62 35.20 16.21
C LEU A 1099 43.09 35.28 16.23
N SER A 1100 42.49 36.03 15.30
CA SER A 1100 41.05 35.99 15.02
C SER A 1100 40.66 34.74 14.23
N LYS A 1101 39.36 34.43 14.13
CA LYS A 1101 38.84 33.38 13.20
C LYS A 1101 39.18 33.63 11.73
N GLY A 1102 39.53 34.85 11.35
CA GLY A 1102 40.03 35.20 10.02
C GLY A 1102 41.55 35.09 9.89
N TYR A 1103 42.24 34.51 10.87
CA TYR A 1103 43.70 34.36 10.93
C TYR A 1103 44.48 35.68 10.84
N LYS A 1104 43.88 36.78 11.27
CA LYS A 1104 44.59 38.04 11.52
C LYS A 1104 45.12 38.05 12.95
N ALA A 1105 46.30 38.60 13.15
CA ALA A 1105 46.86 38.80 14.48
C ALA A 1105 46.23 40.02 15.13
N VAL A 1106 46.00 39.95 16.44
CA VAL A 1106 45.81 41.16 17.25
C VAL A 1106 47.13 41.91 17.30
N ASP A 1107 47.06 43.21 17.08
CA ASP A 1107 48.22 44.07 16.86
C ASP A 1107 48.01 45.43 17.56
N ILE A 1108 49.10 46.00 18.08
CA ILE A 1108 49.12 47.37 18.57
C ILE A 1108 49.38 48.30 17.39
N LYS A 1109 48.40 49.15 17.08
CA LYS A 1109 48.42 50.05 15.92
C LYS A 1109 49.70 50.88 15.90
N SER A 1110 50.29 51.00 14.71
CA SER A 1110 51.56 51.70 14.44
C SER A 1110 52.80 51.15 15.17
N GLY A 1111 52.67 50.11 15.99
CA GLY A 1111 53.77 49.60 16.80
C GLY A 1111 54.02 50.35 18.12
N ASP A 1112 53.10 51.23 18.54
CA ASP A 1112 53.23 52.14 19.68
C ASP A 1112 53.05 51.42 21.04
N ILE A 1113 53.78 50.33 21.26
CA ILE A 1113 53.58 49.42 22.41
C ILE A 1113 53.85 50.07 23.79
N HIS A 1114 54.54 51.22 23.83
CA HIS A 1114 54.91 51.93 25.05
C HIS A 1114 53.97 53.10 25.40
N ASP A 1115 53.07 53.48 24.50
CA ASP A 1115 52.28 54.70 24.64
C ASP A 1115 50.92 54.44 25.29
N ASN A 1116 50.54 55.35 26.18
CA ASN A 1116 49.17 55.38 26.71
C ASN A 1116 48.21 55.81 25.59
N GLY A 1117 47.15 55.04 25.40
CA GLY A 1117 46.11 55.32 24.43
C GLY A 1117 46.28 54.63 23.08
N ALA A 1118 47.39 53.91 22.86
CA ALA A 1118 47.62 53.13 21.65
C ALA A 1118 46.47 52.14 21.40
N GLU A 1119 45.94 52.12 20.18
CA GLU A 1119 44.76 51.33 19.82
C GLU A 1119 45.13 49.88 19.48
N ILE A 1120 44.18 48.97 19.72
CA ILE A 1120 44.33 47.54 19.42
C ILE A 1120 43.43 47.16 18.25
N HIS A 1121 44.01 46.57 17.21
CA HIS A 1121 43.31 46.19 15.98
C HIS A 1121 43.78 44.83 15.43
N LEU A 1122 43.13 44.36 14.37
CA LEU A 1122 43.57 43.21 13.61
C LEU A 1122 44.54 43.63 12.51
N TRP A 1123 45.61 42.88 12.31
CA TRP A 1123 46.55 43.07 11.21
C TRP A 1123 47.06 41.74 10.65
N SER A 1124 47.67 41.80 9.47
CA SER A 1124 48.36 40.63 8.90
C SER A 1124 49.45 40.15 9.86
N GLN A 1125 49.62 38.83 9.97
CA GLN A 1125 50.63 38.25 10.84
C GLN A 1125 52.03 38.64 10.36
N HIS A 1126 52.81 39.25 11.24
CA HIS A 1126 54.23 39.55 11.03
C HIS A 1126 55.09 39.24 12.27
N TYR A 1127 54.47 38.78 13.37
CA TYR A 1127 55.15 38.28 14.58
C TYR A 1127 56.10 39.27 15.28
N GLY A 1128 56.04 40.55 14.90
CA GLY A 1128 56.83 41.63 15.49
C GLY A 1128 56.34 42.01 16.89
N ALA A 1129 57.06 42.90 17.56
CA ALA A 1129 56.81 43.27 18.96
C ALA A 1129 55.37 43.73 19.25
N SER A 1130 54.68 44.34 18.28
CA SER A 1130 53.27 44.77 18.38
C SER A 1130 52.25 43.63 18.39
N GLN A 1131 52.64 42.41 18.02
CA GLN A 1131 51.77 41.23 17.96
C GLN A 1131 52.10 40.18 19.03
N GLN A 1132 53.19 40.40 19.78
CA GLN A 1132 53.66 39.50 20.82
C GLN A 1132 53.08 39.91 22.17
N PHE A 1133 52.33 39.03 22.81
CA PHE A 1133 51.68 39.27 24.09
C PHE A 1133 52.17 38.29 25.15
N VAL A 1134 51.96 38.67 26.41
CA VAL A 1134 52.03 37.79 27.57
C VAL A 1134 50.76 37.97 28.41
N ILE A 1135 50.43 36.98 29.21
CA ILE A 1135 49.39 37.10 30.23
C ILE A 1135 49.99 36.97 31.64
N GLU A 1136 49.51 37.78 32.56
CA GLU A 1136 49.92 37.79 33.97
C GLU A 1136 48.73 37.48 34.86
N TYR A 1137 48.91 36.66 35.90
CA TYR A 1137 47.81 36.35 36.83
C TYR A 1137 47.28 37.65 37.45
N ALA A 1138 45.97 37.90 37.34
CA ALA A 1138 45.35 39.12 37.87
C ALA A 1138 44.87 38.98 39.33
N ASP A 1139 44.62 37.75 39.76
CA ASP A 1139 44.06 37.40 41.07
C ASP A 1139 44.78 36.19 41.67
N GLY A 1140 44.59 35.97 42.98
CA GLY A 1140 45.14 34.82 43.71
C GLY A 1140 46.63 34.95 44.08
N PRO A 1141 47.25 33.90 44.65
CA PRO A 1141 48.61 33.93 45.20
C PRO A 1141 49.69 34.14 44.13
N LYS A 1142 49.38 33.94 42.85
CA LYS A 1142 50.29 34.16 41.74
C LYS A 1142 50.16 35.55 41.11
N ARG A 1143 49.34 36.44 41.67
CA ARG A 1143 49.06 37.76 41.09
C ARG A 1143 50.35 38.50 40.70
N GLY A 1144 50.39 39.00 39.47
CA GLY A 1144 51.55 39.70 38.88
C GLY A 1144 52.63 38.79 38.28
N GLN A 1145 52.55 37.46 38.46
CA GLN A 1145 53.45 36.53 37.81
C GLN A 1145 53.01 36.27 36.35
N VAL A 1146 53.98 36.11 35.45
CA VAL A 1146 53.72 35.75 34.03
C VAL A 1146 53.33 34.27 33.94
N TYR A 1147 52.26 33.98 33.20
CA TYR A 1147 51.85 32.61 32.90
C TYR A 1147 52.81 31.93 31.93
N LYS A 1148 53.19 30.68 32.23
CA LYS A 1148 53.97 29.83 31.34
C LYS A 1148 53.06 28.81 30.66
N PHE A 1149 53.13 28.70 29.34
CA PHE A 1149 52.40 27.69 28.58
C PHE A 1149 53.07 26.31 28.79
N PRO A 1150 52.33 25.27 29.21
CA PRO A 1150 52.89 23.93 29.36
C PRO A 1150 53.36 23.37 28.02
N GLY A 1151 54.56 22.77 27.97
CA GLY A 1151 55.08 22.08 26.79
C GLY A 1151 55.92 22.94 25.83
N PHE A 1152 56.38 24.12 26.25
CA PHE A 1152 57.35 24.97 25.56
C PHE A 1152 58.57 25.27 26.42
#